data_AF-A0A151WKP2-F1
#
_entry.id   AF-A0A151WKP2-F1
#
_cell.length_a   1.000
_cell.length_b   1.000
_cell.length_c   1.000
_cell.angle_alpha   90.00
_cell.angle_beta   90.00
_cell.angle_gamma   90.00
#
_symmetry.space_group_name_H-M   'P 1'
#
loop_
_entity.id
_entity.type
_entity.pdbx_description
1 polymer ?
#
loop_
_entity_poly.entity_id
_entity_poly.type
_entity_poly.pdbx_seq_one_letter_code
_entity_poly.pdbx_strand_id
1 'polypeptide(L)'
;MVDVLSTRLQEIYAKWETRTQVTRNAEPTTTRFSLDGLRRAGLQLQRRKIQDREQSRKIRDNSLYSIKETEPLMPLIKHKSSFLHYCCNTCTPASRDTLVKSMFKQQQPYGVNILTQKPGVSTLFSKVFTHLYLVLNSKNYDYPRVTETVLNDEKLKEAIKLTALETANHEGCSEEKAFAKAKARARSILLQMESTCSNAFIKVVMWVMYKLLPCFIQSIVVIPSQMEMLKQASNTGLPLVMLPLHRSHLDYIMVDFHMVANDIRGPLIAAGDNLKMPFFGWLLKNLGAFYIKRRIDPVTGRKDLLYRATLQTYIMENLRAGHNIECFIEGGRTRTGKPCMPKSGILSVIVDAYMDGTIEDAFLIPVAINYERLVDGNFVREQLGQPKKMETFTSTIKAMWSTLRGRYGIVKIDFCQPFSLREMVKAFQAQQNKLALKTSEGHLKYTMSNSSLYGTDVVVEEHRQMVDCIARHVVYDSSTSMPIMSTNVVAFLLLNKFRDGCTLDKLVEAFDSIRQELEFSEKNVAFCGESVDIINHALDILGPGLVMQQRQEITEVIEGDQSYKSNVIIAIRPISILPNVIELSYYSNSMLLYYIMDSIVVTALYAELQSQINDPVAIAENNITVLQNSLLERALKLCDILRYEFIFCRPCQELRDVVLETIQNISHKGIISQKEEVYLEDELWSKRYAQNFDDSSDEEYSRERKIQKIEYKVLSNATNGSKIFYYPCVVSPDKIFQKIYKHIKNIENMNYDHEFNMVLKDIDSNGCIAFTGKQCRYSHAERIKREALADNSTEFKIKTDKVLLYSAQPLKFQISDKSSEVNLSQSKVTGMSSRKGNDSTILTIKFTDETIGSLTLEFFFQVKSVGYYTLNRVNCETTNGVDNLSTKRDISFPFGFSYHCSLKTVFTDGTTYLNITDMQVQVEHKNATFNDAYDCVGFTSIPIWTGIFVTVILGLIMIWALTMIMDIRTMDRFDDPKGKTITISSAE
;
A
#
# COMPACT_ATOMS: atom_id res chain seq x y z
N MET A 1 36.60 1.54 -31.95
CA MET A 1 36.66 1.16 -30.52
C MET A 1 38.10 0.96 -30.04
N VAL A 2 39.01 0.44 -30.89
CA VAL A 2 40.45 0.34 -30.61
C VAL A 2 41.15 1.71 -30.57
N ASP A 3 40.78 2.66 -31.46
CA ASP A 3 41.40 4.00 -31.46
C ASP A 3 41.03 4.87 -30.26
N VAL A 4 39.84 4.66 -29.67
CA VAL A 4 39.38 5.37 -28.47
C VAL A 4 40.10 4.85 -27.22
N LEU A 5 40.41 3.55 -27.19
CA LEU A 5 41.22 2.94 -26.13
C LEU A 5 42.69 3.35 -26.24
N SER A 6 43.23 3.43 -27.46
CA SER A 6 44.59 3.92 -27.72
C SER A 6 44.77 5.38 -27.29
N THR A 7 43.84 6.26 -27.66
CA THR A 7 43.87 7.68 -27.27
C THR A 7 43.69 7.87 -25.77
N ARG A 8 42.82 7.10 -25.12
CA ARG A 8 42.66 7.12 -23.65
C ARG A 8 43.89 6.57 -22.92
N LEU A 9 44.54 5.53 -23.45
CA LEU A 9 45.79 5.00 -22.90
C LEU A 9 46.94 5.99 -23.07
N GLN A 10 47.04 6.67 -24.22
CA GLN A 10 48.02 7.74 -24.43
C GLN A 10 47.76 8.95 -23.54
N GLU A 11 46.50 9.34 -23.30
CA GLU A 11 46.16 10.39 -22.32
C GLU A 11 46.55 9.99 -20.88
N ILE A 12 46.35 8.72 -20.53
CA ILE A 12 46.74 8.19 -19.21
C ILE A 12 48.26 8.14 -19.10
N TYR A 13 48.97 7.71 -20.14
CA TYR A 13 50.44 7.68 -20.17
C TYR A 13 51.03 9.10 -20.09
N ALA A 14 50.47 10.06 -20.83
CA ALA A 14 50.87 11.47 -20.77
C ALA A 14 50.58 12.10 -19.40
N LYS A 15 49.47 11.72 -18.74
CA LYS A 15 49.17 12.11 -17.34
C LYS A 15 50.10 11.46 -16.32
N TRP A 16 50.67 10.31 -16.64
CA TRP A 16 51.60 9.60 -15.77
C TRP A 16 53.04 10.16 -15.90
N GLU A 17 53.50 10.47 -17.11
CA GLU A 17 54.77 11.18 -17.35
C GLU A 17 54.78 12.61 -16.80
N THR A 18 53.66 13.32 -16.84
CA THR A 18 53.55 14.67 -16.25
C THR A 18 53.60 14.66 -14.72
N ARG A 19 53.35 13.52 -14.06
CA ARG A 19 53.51 13.37 -12.60
C ARG A 19 54.93 13.01 -12.16
N THR A 20 55.77 12.50 -13.06
CA THR A 20 57.18 12.17 -12.76
C THR A 20 58.14 13.31 -13.10
N GLN A 21 57.68 14.37 -13.78
CA GLN A 21 58.42 15.62 -13.92
C GLN A 21 58.27 16.48 -12.65
N VAL A 22 59.20 16.31 -11.72
CA VAL A 22 59.44 17.28 -10.65
C VAL A 22 59.83 18.61 -11.29
N THR A 23 58.88 19.51 -11.41
CA THR A 23 59.11 20.91 -11.79
C THR A 23 59.89 21.57 -10.65
N ARG A 24 61.22 21.58 -10.78
CA ARG A 24 62.06 22.51 -10.03
C ARG A 24 61.75 23.91 -10.54
N ASN A 25 60.83 24.59 -9.87
CA ASN A 25 60.66 26.03 -10.04
C ASN A 25 62.00 26.71 -9.71
N ALA A 26 62.64 27.24 -10.75
CA ALA A 26 63.74 28.17 -10.60
C ALA A 26 63.13 29.52 -10.20
N GLU A 27 63.07 29.78 -8.90
CA GLU A 27 62.92 31.13 -8.34
C GLU A 27 64.28 31.62 -7.80
N PRO A 28 64.47 32.94 -7.71
CA PRO A 28 65.73 33.59 -7.99
C PRO A 28 66.79 33.38 -6.91
N THR A 29 68.04 33.39 -7.37
CA THR A 29 69.24 33.55 -6.56
C THR A 29 69.14 34.79 -5.67
N THR A 30 68.80 34.62 -4.39
CA THR A 30 69.46 35.23 -3.22
C THR A 30 68.83 34.70 -1.92
N THR A 31 69.69 34.43 -0.93
CA THR A 31 69.45 33.92 0.44
C THR A 31 69.27 32.41 0.61
N ARG A 32 70.37 31.68 0.46
CA ARG A 32 70.58 30.41 1.19
C ARG A 32 70.44 30.70 2.69
N PHE A 33 69.40 30.17 3.35
CA PHE A 33 69.44 30.05 4.80
C PHE A 33 70.66 29.21 5.17
N SER A 34 71.52 29.71 6.07
CA SER A 34 72.63 28.91 6.57
C SER A 34 72.07 27.67 7.28
N LEU A 35 72.88 26.62 7.42
CA LEU A 35 72.52 25.39 8.14
C LEU A 35 72.00 25.70 9.56
N ASP A 36 72.45 26.82 10.12
CA ASP A 36 72.05 27.36 11.41
C ASP A 36 70.64 28.01 11.40
N GLY A 37 70.22 28.58 10.27
CA GLY A 37 68.87 29.09 10.03
C GLY A 37 67.84 27.96 9.88
N LEU A 38 68.18 26.88 9.19
CA LEU A 38 67.35 25.67 9.11
C LEU A 38 67.24 24.97 10.46
N ARG A 39 68.32 24.92 11.24
CA ARG A 39 68.31 24.38 12.60
C ARG A 39 67.44 25.22 13.54
N ARG A 40 67.48 26.56 13.42
CA ARG A 40 66.61 27.46 14.18
C ARG A 40 65.14 27.35 13.78
N ALA A 41 64.83 27.22 12.49
CA ALA A 41 63.47 26.98 12.01
C ALA A 41 62.93 25.63 12.51
N GLY A 42 63.74 24.57 12.46
CA GLY A 42 63.41 23.25 13.02
C GLY A 42 63.17 23.30 14.53
N LEU A 43 64.02 24.00 15.28
CA LEU A 43 63.84 24.21 16.73
C LEU A 43 62.61 25.05 17.06
N GLN A 44 62.27 26.05 16.24
CA GLN A 44 61.04 26.83 16.40
C GLN A 44 59.78 26.00 16.11
N LEU A 45 59.81 25.15 15.09
CA LEU A 45 58.72 24.23 14.77
C LEU A 45 58.53 23.17 15.86
N GLN A 46 59.64 22.66 16.41
CA GLN A 46 59.62 21.72 17.53
C GLN A 46 59.10 22.40 18.80
N ARG A 47 59.52 23.64 19.10
CA ARG A 47 58.97 24.42 20.22
C ARG A 47 57.49 24.73 20.06
N ARG A 48 57.02 25.08 18.86
CA ARG A 48 55.58 25.25 18.58
C ARG A 48 54.81 23.96 18.81
N LYS A 49 55.29 22.83 18.30
CA LYS A 49 54.67 21.52 18.56
C LYS A 49 54.62 21.20 20.06
N ILE A 50 55.68 21.51 20.82
CA ILE A 50 55.69 21.31 22.27
C ILE A 50 54.66 22.22 22.96
N GLN A 51 54.59 23.49 22.57
CA GLN A 51 53.60 24.45 23.10
C GLN A 51 52.16 24.04 22.76
N ASP A 52 51.89 23.62 21.53
CA ASP A 52 50.56 23.12 21.13
C ASP A 52 50.20 21.87 21.93
N ARG A 53 51.15 20.95 22.14
CA ARG A 53 50.94 19.73 22.93
C ARG A 53 50.70 20.04 24.40
N GLU A 54 51.40 21.02 24.98
CA GLU A 54 51.14 21.50 26.35
C GLU A 54 49.80 22.22 26.47
N GLN A 55 49.41 23.01 25.47
CA GLN A 55 48.12 23.69 25.44
C GLN A 55 46.96 22.70 25.32
N SER A 56 47.07 21.69 24.47
CA SER A 56 46.12 20.57 24.42
C SER A 56 46.07 19.81 25.74
N ARG A 57 47.22 19.61 26.40
CA ARG A 57 47.28 18.95 27.71
C ARG A 57 46.56 19.79 28.78
N LYS A 58 46.78 21.10 28.81
CA LYS A 58 46.07 22.04 29.70
C LYS A 58 44.56 22.11 29.42
N ILE A 59 44.15 22.12 28.15
CA ILE A 59 42.72 22.09 27.78
C ILE A 59 42.09 20.79 28.27
N ARG A 60 42.77 19.66 28.09
CA ARG A 60 42.30 18.36 28.55
C ARG A 60 42.24 18.28 30.07
N ASP A 61 43.25 18.77 30.77
CA ASP A 61 43.27 18.78 32.23
C ASP A 61 42.19 19.73 32.77
N ASN A 62 41.99 20.91 32.18
CA ASN A 62 40.88 21.81 32.52
C ASN A 62 39.52 21.16 32.25
N SER A 63 39.37 20.39 31.18
CA SER A 63 38.13 19.64 30.92
C SER A 63 37.92 18.50 31.91
N LEU A 64 39.00 17.85 32.39
CA LEU A 64 38.93 16.82 33.43
C LEU A 64 38.61 17.43 34.79
N TYR A 65 39.17 18.61 35.11
CA TYR A 65 38.79 19.39 36.28
C TYR A 65 37.32 19.81 36.21
N SER A 66 36.85 20.30 35.05
CA SER A 66 35.43 20.64 34.88
C SER A 66 34.54 19.42 35.06
N ILE A 67 34.91 18.25 34.52
CA ILE A 67 34.17 16.99 34.69
C ILE A 67 34.15 16.52 36.15
N LYS A 68 35.23 16.75 36.91
CA LYS A 68 35.29 16.40 38.34
C LYS A 68 34.51 17.36 39.23
N GLU A 69 34.44 18.64 38.87
CA GLU A 69 33.71 19.67 39.64
C GLU A 69 32.23 19.75 39.27
N THR A 70 31.85 19.33 38.06
CA THR A 70 30.44 19.08 37.73
C THR A 70 30.03 17.75 38.31
N GLU A 71 29.05 17.75 39.22
CA GLU A 71 28.32 16.52 39.53
C GLU A 71 27.91 15.83 38.23
N PRO A 72 28.07 14.50 38.11
CA PRO A 72 27.57 13.78 36.96
C PRO A 72 26.07 14.00 36.92
N LEU A 73 25.62 14.87 36.02
CA LEU A 73 24.22 14.95 35.65
C LEU A 73 23.87 13.53 35.22
N MET A 74 23.06 12.86 36.05
CA MET A 74 22.39 11.63 35.62
C MET A 74 21.86 11.90 34.22
N PRO A 75 22.04 10.97 33.26
CA PRO A 75 21.53 11.18 31.92
C PRO A 75 20.06 11.56 32.07
N LEU A 76 19.75 12.79 31.71
CA LEU A 76 18.40 13.31 31.79
C LEU A 76 17.58 12.31 30.97
N ILE A 77 16.64 11.63 31.63
CA ILE A 77 15.69 10.71 31.00
C ILE A 77 15.24 11.40 29.71
N LYS A 78 15.58 10.80 28.56
CA LYS A 78 15.36 11.42 27.26
C LYS A 78 13.89 11.83 27.14
N HIS A 79 13.72 13.05 26.63
CA HIS A 79 12.50 13.84 26.52
C HIS A 79 11.19 13.07 26.39
N LYS A 80 10.27 13.36 27.31
CA LYS A 80 8.82 13.09 27.28
C LYS A 80 8.29 13.01 25.85
N SER A 81 7.61 11.90 25.55
CA SER A 81 6.93 11.66 24.28
C SER A 81 6.18 12.89 23.77
N SER A 82 6.40 13.18 22.49
CA SER A 82 5.61 14.18 21.79
C SER A 82 4.48 13.44 21.07
N PHE A 83 3.27 13.55 21.62
CA PHE A 83 2.01 13.23 20.93
C PHE A 83 1.85 13.92 19.57
N LEU A 84 2.72 14.89 19.26
CA LEU A 84 2.78 15.66 18.01
C LEU A 84 3.54 14.95 16.87
N HIS A 85 4.17 13.78 17.13
CA HIS A 85 4.96 13.03 16.15
C HIS A 85 5.90 13.93 15.33
N TYR A 86 6.91 14.48 16.00
CA TYR A 86 7.80 15.49 15.41
C TYR A 86 8.45 15.03 14.10
N CYS A 87 8.56 15.96 13.15
CA CYS A 87 9.26 15.73 11.90
C CYS A 87 10.77 15.57 12.13
N CYS A 88 11.46 15.09 11.09
CA CYS A 88 12.87 14.71 11.18
C CYS A 88 13.76 15.90 11.51
N ASN A 89 14.56 15.79 12.57
CA ASN A 89 15.48 16.85 12.99
C ASN A 89 16.63 17.06 12.00
N THR A 90 17.02 16.03 11.25
CA THR A 90 18.12 16.11 10.29
C THR A 90 17.68 16.76 8.97
N CYS A 91 16.48 16.40 8.49
CA CYS A 91 15.98 16.86 7.19
C CYS A 91 15.18 18.16 7.30
N THR A 92 14.43 18.34 8.38
CA THR A 92 13.48 19.45 8.54
C THR A 92 13.55 20.13 9.92
N PRO A 93 14.74 20.58 10.38
CA PRO A 93 14.91 21.21 11.69
C PRO A 93 14.09 22.50 11.88
N ALA A 94 13.95 23.35 10.86
CA ALA A 94 13.19 24.59 10.96
C ALA A 94 11.69 24.33 11.08
N SER A 95 11.15 23.39 10.29
CA SER A 95 9.75 22.96 10.43
C SER A 95 9.47 22.39 11.82
N ARG A 96 10.42 21.60 12.35
CA ARG A 96 10.34 20.98 13.68
C ARG A 96 10.16 22.03 14.78
N ASP A 97 10.96 23.10 14.74
CA ASP A 97 10.96 24.10 15.80
C ASP A 97 9.84 25.14 15.69
N THR A 98 9.39 25.45 14.47
CA THR A 98 8.49 26.60 14.22
C THR A 98 7.04 26.32 14.64
N LEU A 99 6.51 25.15 14.27
CA LEU A 99 5.10 24.79 14.52
C LEU A 99 4.83 24.31 15.96
N VAL A 100 5.88 24.09 16.77
CA VAL A 100 5.78 23.46 18.10
C VAL A 100 5.88 24.46 19.25
N LYS A 101 6.60 25.58 19.06
CA LYS A 101 6.79 26.61 20.09
C LYS A 101 5.47 27.21 20.61
N SER A 102 4.42 27.21 19.78
CA SER A 102 3.06 27.66 20.14
C SER A 102 2.25 26.61 20.93
N MET A 103 2.56 25.31 20.79
CA MET A 103 1.75 24.19 21.30
C MET A 103 2.03 23.80 22.75
N PHE A 104 3.13 24.28 23.35
CA PHE A 104 3.48 23.98 24.74
C PHE A 104 2.48 24.53 25.77
N LYS A 105 1.55 25.42 25.38
CA LYS A 105 0.59 26.06 26.31
C LYS A 105 -0.73 25.29 26.50
N GLN A 106 -1.04 24.28 25.69
CA GLN A 106 -2.34 23.56 25.72
C GLN A 106 -2.14 22.04 25.60
N GLN A 107 -1.57 21.41 26.62
CA GLN A 107 -1.37 19.95 26.63
C GLN A 107 -2.64 19.24 27.10
N GLN A 108 -3.48 18.79 26.17
CA GLN A 108 -4.39 17.68 26.42
C GLN A 108 -3.75 16.42 25.84
N PRO A 109 -3.18 15.52 26.67
CA PRO A 109 -2.48 14.33 26.19
C PRO A 109 -3.44 13.22 25.73
N TYR A 110 -4.74 13.36 25.98
CA TYR A 110 -5.75 12.37 25.65
C TYR A 110 -6.46 12.68 24.34
N GLY A 111 -6.75 11.62 23.58
CA GLY A 111 -7.57 11.71 22.38
C GLY A 111 -9.03 12.03 22.73
N VAL A 112 -9.71 12.73 21.84
CA VAL A 112 -11.13 13.07 21.97
C VAL A 112 -11.92 12.32 20.91
N ASN A 113 -13.09 11.79 21.28
CA ASN A 113 -14.00 11.18 20.34
C ASN A 113 -14.78 12.26 19.57
N ILE A 114 -14.45 12.44 18.29
CA ILE A 114 -15.05 13.47 17.44
C ILE A 114 -16.56 13.28 17.23
N LEU A 115 -17.05 12.05 17.37
CA LEU A 115 -18.48 11.74 17.24
C LEU A 115 -19.32 12.31 18.41
N THR A 116 -18.69 12.60 19.55
CA THR A 116 -19.36 13.05 20.79
C THR A 116 -19.16 14.53 21.10
N GLN A 117 -18.60 15.30 20.16
CA GLN A 117 -18.25 16.70 20.39
C GLN A 117 -19.50 17.55 20.68
N LYS A 118 -19.50 18.22 21.84
CA LYS A 118 -20.58 19.13 22.27
C LYS A 118 -20.29 20.57 21.81
N PRO A 119 -21.33 21.33 21.41
CA PRO A 119 -21.16 22.71 20.99
C PRO A 119 -20.80 23.58 22.20
N GLY A 120 -19.85 24.51 22.01
CA GLY A 120 -19.39 25.40 23.08
C GLY A 120 -20.45 26.41 23.58
N VAL A 121 -21.52 26.63 22.82
CA VAL A 121 -22.62 27.53 23.17
C VAL A 121 -23.91 26.73 23.34
N SER A 122 -24.53 26.82 24.52
CA SER A 122 -25.74 26.07 24.88
C SER A 122 -27.02 26.87 24.63
N THR A 123 -27.55 26.80 23.41
CA THR A 123 -28.91 27.24 23.05
C THR A 123 -29.86 26.05 23.04
N LEU A 124 -31.18 26.28 23.09
CA LEU A 124 -32.18 25.21 22.92
C LEU A 124 -31.97 24.44 21.61
N PHE A 125 -31.70 25.16 20.52
CA PHE A 125 -31.41 24.55 19.21
C PHE A 125 -30.13 23.71 19.22
N SER A 126 -29.05 24.19 19.85
CA SER A 126 -27.80 23.42 19.94
C SER A 126 -27.86 22.22 20.88
N LYS A 127 -28.80 22.20 21.84
CA LYS A 127 -29.06 21.01 22.70
C LYS A 127 -29.92 19.95 21.99
N VAL A 128 -30.91 20.36 21.21
CA VAL A 128 -31.83 19.43 20.53
C VAL A 128 -31.24 18.92 19.21
N PHE A 129 -30.56 19.78 18.46
CA PHE A 129 -30.01 19.49 17.13
C PHE A 129 -28.49 19.68 17.10
N THR A 130 -27.77 19.03 18.01
CA THR A 130 -26.32 19.17 18.20
C THR A 130 -25.50 19.07 16.91
N HIS A 131 -25.63 17.96 16.17
CA HIS A 131 -24.85 17.74 14.94
C HIS A 131 -25.24 18.69 13.81
N LEU A 132 -26.52 19.05 13.70
CA LEU A 132 -26.97 20.01 12.68
C LEU A 132 -26.44 21.41 12.97
N TYR A 133 -26.46 21.83 14.25
CA TYR A 133 -25.89 23.11 14.67
C TYR A 133 -24.38 23.19 14.40
N LEU A 134 -23.63 22.13 14.73
CA LEU A 134 -22.18 22.06 14.48
C LEU A 134 -21.86 22.21 12.98
N VAL A 135 -22.59 21.49 12.13
CA VAL A 135 -22.40 21.52 10.68
C VAL A 135 -22.79 22.87 10.08
N LEU A 136 -23.91 23.46 10.50
CA LEU A 136 -24.35 24.76 9.98
C LEU A 136 -23.34 25.87 10.30
N ASN A 137 -22.73 25.82 11.49
CA ASN A 137 -21.74 26.79 11.95
C ASN A 137 -20.31 26.56 11.44
N SER A 138 -20.03 25.43 10.79
CA SER A 138 -18.71 25.18 10.19
C SER A 138 -18.36 26.21 9.12
N LYS A 139 -17.06 26.54 8.99
CA LYS A 139 -16.59 27.52 8.01
C LYS A 139 -16.84 27.08 6.57
N ASN A 140 -17.20 28.03 5.71
CA ASN A 140 -17.24 27.82 4.27
C ASN A 140 -15.85 28.12 3.67
N TYR A 141 -15.44 27.32 2.70
CA TYR A 141 -14.17 27.48 2.00
C TYR A 141 -14.38 27.71 0.51
N ASP A 142 -13.60 28.60 -0.09
CA ASP A 142 -13.66 28.74 -1.55
C ASP A 142 -12.94 27.56 -2.22
N TYR A 143 -13.56 27.02 -3.27
CA TYR A 143 -13.06 25.92 -4.08
C TYR A 143 -13.06 26.33 -5.57
N PRO A 144 -12.11 27.18 -6.01
CA PRO A 144 -12.09 27.70 -7.37
C PRO A 144 -11.87 26.58 -8.39
N ARG A 145 -12.62 26.62 -9.49
CA ARG A 145 -12.47 25.67 -10.60
C ARG A 145 -11.31 26.09 -11.49
N VAL A 146 -10.40 25.16 -11.73
CA VAL A 146 -9.20 25.37 -12.56
C VAL A 146 -9.37 24.91 -14.02
N THR A 147 -10.59 24.56 -14.46
CA THR A 147 -10.82 23.95 -15.77
C THR A 147 -10.31 24.82 -16.93
N GLU A 148 -10.64 26.12 -16.93
CA GLU A 148 -10.24 27.03 -18.00
C GLU A 148 -8.76 27.45 -17.90
N THR A 149 -8.19 27.52 -16.69
CA THR A 149 -6.75 27.80 -16.52
C THR A 149 -5.91 26.64 -17.04
N VAL A 150 -6.31 25.39 -16.73
CA VAL A 150 -5.64 24.18 -17.25
C VAL A 150 -5.70 24.11 -18.76
N LEU A 151 -6.85 24.38 -19.40
CA LEU A 151 -6.98 24.34 -20.86
C LEU A 151 -6.16 25.43 -21.59
N ASN A 152 -5.81 26.50 -20.88
CA ASN A 152 -5.02 27.62 -21.40
C ASN A 152 -3.53 27.54 -21.06
N ASP A 153 -3.10 26.52 -20.32
CA ASP A 153 -1.70 26.31 -19.96
C ASP A 153 -0.83 25.95 -21.18
N GLU A 154 0.39 26.49 -21.22
CA GLU A 154 1.30 26.31 -22.35
C GLU A 154 1.81 24.86 -22.46
N LYS A 155 2.09 24.17 -21.35
CA LYS A 155 2.54 22.77 -21.38
C LYS A 155 1.45 21.86 -21.96
N LEU A 156 0.19 22.11 -21.61
CA LEU A 156 -0.93 21.36 -22.19
C LEU A 156 -1.14 21.70 -23.67
N LYS A 157 -1.01 22.97 -24.08
CA LYS A 157 -1.09 23.36 -25.50
C LYS A 157 -0.01 22.68 -26.34
N GLU A 158 1.21 22.59 -25.83
CA GLU A 158 2.31 21.87 -26.49
C GLU A 158 2.01 20.38 -26.62
N ALA A 159 1.54 19.73 -25.56
CA ALA A 159 1.15 18.31 -25.61
C ALA A 159 -0.01 18.07 -26.60
N ILE A 160 -0.97 18.99 -26.71
CA ILE A 160 -2.04 18.96 -27.71
C ILE A 160 -1.46 19.05 -29.12
N LYS A 161 -0.53 19.98 -29.38
CA LYS A 161 0.13 20.13 -30.69
C LYS A 161 0.90 18.87 -31.08
N LEU A 162 1.69 18.31 -30.16
CA LEU A 162 2.44 17.06 -30.39
C LEU A 162 1.50 15.89 -30.70
N THR A 163 0.44 15.73 -29.91
CA THR A 163 -0.57 14.68 -30.14
C THR A 163 -1.29 14.87 -31.48
N ALA A 164 -1.56 16.12 -31.87
CA ALA A 164 -2.20 16.45 -33.14
C ALA A 164 -1.29 16.10 -34.34
N LEU A 165 0.01 16.42 -34.27
CA LEU A 165 1.01 16.03 -35.27
C LEU A 165 1.10 14.51 -35.43
N GLU A 166 1.17 13.77 -34.33
CA GLU A 166 1.17 12.30 -34.37
C GLU A 166 -0.11 11.73 -34.99
N THR A 167 -1.26 12.31 -34.65
CA THR A 167 -2.56 11.88 -35.20
C THR A 167 -2.68 12.21 -36.69
N ALA A 168 -2.20 13.38 -37.12
CA ALA A 168 -2.17 13.77 -38.53
C ALA A 168 -1.31 12.81 -39.35
N ASN A 169 -0.12 12.46 -38.84
CA ASN A 169 0.80 11.51 -39.48
C ASN A 169 0.22 10.09 -39.57
N HIS A 170 -0.50 9.62 -38.53
CA HIS A 170 -1.01 8.25 -38.48
C HIS A 170 -2.36 8.08 -39.21
N GLU A 171 -3.24 9.09 -39.18
CA GLU A 171 -4.58 9.05 -39.79
C GLU A 171 -4.63 9.72 -41.17
N GLY A 172 -3.56 10.39 -41.63
CA GLY A 172 -3.52 11.08 -42.92
C GLY A 172 -4.53 12.23 -43.04
N CYS A 173 -4.84 12.91 -41.93
CA CYS A 173 -5.84 13.98 -41.88
C CYS A 173 -5.21 15.38 -41.78
N SER A 174 -5.97 16.42 -42.14
CA SER A 174 -5.52 17.82 -42.01
C SER A 174 -5.14 18.16 -40.55
N GLU A 175 -4.05 18.90 -40.37
CA GLU A 175 -3.53 19.31 -39.06
C GLU A 175 -4.57 20.04 -38.22
N GLU A 176 -5.41 20.88 -38.83
CA GLU A 176 -6.48 21.61 -38.13
C GLU A 176 -7.52 20.66 -37.53
N LYS A 177 -7.88 19.61 -38.28
CA LYS A 177 -8.83 18.59 -37.83
C LYS A 177 -8.23 17.73 -36.72
N ALA A 178 -6.95 17.37 -36.85
CA ALA A 178 -6.22 16.64 -35.82
C ALA A 178 -6.10 17.47 -34.53
N PHE A 179 -5.83 18.76 -34.64
CA PHE A 179 -5.75 19.69 -33.51
C PHE A 179 -7.10 19.85 -32.81
N ALA A 180 -8.19 20.04 -33.55
CA ALA A 180 -9.54 20.11 -32.98
C ALA A 180 -9.92 18.82 -32.23
N LYS A 181 -9.59 17.65 -32.80
CA LYS A 181 -9.80 16.33 -32.17
C LYS A 181 -8.98 16.19 -30.89
N ALA A 182 -7.70 16.56 -30.90
CA ALA A 182 -6.83 16.50 -29.73
C ALA A 182 -7.30 17.46 -28.61
N LYS A 183 -7.69 18.70 -28.95
CA LYS A 183 -8.25 19.67 -28.00
C LYS A 183 -9.56 19.18 -27.37
N ALA A 184 -10.47 18.65 -28.17
CA ALA A 184 -11.72 18.07 -27.67
C ALA A 184 -11.47 16.87 -26.73
N ARG A 185 -10.48 16.03 -27.08
CA ARG A 185 -10.04 14.91 -26.23
C ARG A 185 -9.47 15.39 -24.90
N ALA A 186 -8.60 16.40 -24.90
CA ALA A 186 -8.04 16.99 -23.68
C ALA A 186 -9.14 17.52 -22.75
N ARG A 187 -10.10 18.28 -23.30
CA ARG A 187 -11.26 18.78 -22.55
C ARG A 187 -12.11 17.64 -21.96
N SER A 188 -12.37 16.59 -22.74
CA SER A 188 -13.12 15.42 -22.25
C SER A 188 -12.39 14.71 -21.11
N ILE A 189 -11.08 14.50 -21.22
CA ILE A 189 -10.25 13.93 -20.16
C ILE A 189 -10.33 14.77 -18.89
N LEU A 190 -10.17 16.09 -19.02
CA LEU A 190 -10.22 17.02 -17.89
C LEU A 190 -11.59 17.00 -17.19
N LEU A 191 -12.69 17.10 -17.93
CA LEU A 191 -14.05 17.07 -17.36
C LEU A 191 -14.38 15.74 -16.67
N GLN A 192 -13.81 14.64 -17.16
CA GLN A 192 -13.96 13.33 -16.53
C GLN A 192 -13.16 13.17 -15.25
N MET A 193 -12.03 13.88 -15.15
CA MET A 193 -11.07 13.85 -14.04
C MET A 193 -11.42 14.85 -12.94
N GLU A 194 -11.82 16.08 -13.29
CA GLU A 194 -11.94 17.21 -12.37
C GLU A 194 -12.92 16.93 -11.21
N SER A 195 -12.62 17.51 -10.05
CA SER A 195 -13.51 17.57 -8.89
C SER A 195 -14.50 18.73 -9.02
N THR A 196 -15.73 18.57 -8.49
CA THR A 196 -16.75 19.62 -8.46
C THR A 196 -17.20 19.89 -7.03
N CYS A 197 -16.23 20.21 -6.16
CA CYS A 197 -16.45 20.40 -4.73
C CYS A 197 -17.50 21.49 -4.45
N SER A 198 -18.35 21.28 -3.44
CA SER A 198 -19.41 22.23 -3.05
C SER A 198 -19.59 22.28 -1.54
N ASN A 199 -19.49 23.47 -0.93
CA ASN A 199 -19.67 23.65 0.52
C ASN A 199 -21.03 23.15 1.02
N ALA A 200 -22.11 23.46 0.30
CA ALA A 200 -23.45 23.03 0.70
C ALA A 200 -23.54 21.50 0.76
N PHE A 201 -22.91 20.83 -0.21
CA PHE A 201 -22.89 19.39 -0.29
C PHE A 201 -22.01 18.75 0.78
N ILE A 202 -20.81 19.30 1.02
CA ILE A 202 -19.92 18.90 2.12
C ILE A 202 -20.69 18.96 3.44
N LYS A 203 -21.36 20.07 3.74
CA LYS A 203 -22.15 20.21 4.99
C LYS A 203 -23.23 19.13 5.12
N VAL A 204 -24.00 18.88 4.06
CA VAL A 204 -25.02 17.81 4.08
C VAL A 204 -24.39 16.45 4.37
N VAL A 205 -23.29 16.11 3.69
CA VAL A 205 -22.60 14.84 3.89
C VAL A 205 -22.00 14.74 5.30
N MET A 206 -21.40 15.80 5.81
CA MET A 206 -20.89 15.86 7.19
C MET A 206 -21.99 15.57 8.21
N TRP A 207 -23.17 16.16 8.05
CA TRP A 207 -24.32 15.88 8.91
C TRP A 207 -24.78 14.42 8.82
N VAL A 208 -24.78 13.84 7.62
CA VAL A 208 -25.06 12.41 7.43
C VAL A 208 -24.00 11.56 8.12
N MET A 209 -22.71 11.90 8.01
CA MET A 209 -21.62 11.15 8.65
C MET A 209 -21.71 11.15 10.16
N TYR A 210 -22.03 12.29 10.80
CA TYR A 210 -22.28 12.35 12.25
C TYR A 210 -23.39 11.40 12.71
N LYS A 211 -24.37 11.09 11.85
CA LYS A 211 -25.44 10.14 12.16
C LYS A 211 -25.10 8.71 11.79
N LEU A 212 -24.37 8.51 10.69
CA LEU A 212 -24.14 7.20 10.08
C LEU A 212 -22.96 6.46 10.71
N LEU A 213 -21.86 7.17 11.06
CA LEU A 213 -20.67 6.55 11.63
C LEU A 213 -20.92 5.89 13.00
N PRO A 214 -21.65 6.51 13.96
CA PRO A 214 -21.95 5.89 15.25
C PRO A 214 -22.76 4.59 15.16
N CYS A 215 -23.42 4.31 14.04
CA CYS A 215 -24.20 3.08 13.86
C CYS A 215 -23.32 1.82 13.81
N PHE A 216 -22.04 1.95 13.42
CA PHE A 216 -21.15 0.79 13.24
C PHE A 216 -19.72 1.02 13.80
N ILE A 217 -19.33 2.26 14.07
CA ILE A 217 -18.07 2.62 14.74
C ILE A 217 -18.39 3.15 16.13
N GLN A 218 -17.73 2.59 17.14
CA GLN A 218 -17.96 2.96 18.53
C GLN A 218 -17.34 4.32 18.87
N SER A 219 -16.13 4.59 18.38
CA SER A 219 -15.43 5.85 18.65
C SER A 219 -14.42 6.17 17.57
N ILE A 220 -14.27 7.46 17.26
CA ILE A 220 -13.25 7.98 16.35
C ILE A 220 -12.38 8.95 17.14
N VAL A 221 -11.16 8.52 17.44
CA VAL A 221 -10.25 9.19 18.36
C VAL A 221 -9.23 10.01 17.58
N VAL A 222 -9.11 11.29 17.93
CA VAL A 222 -8.09 12.21 17.41
C VAL A 222 -7.45 13.00 18.54
N ILE A 223 -6.18 13.38 18.38
CA ILE A 223 -5.47 14.19 19.36
C ILE A 223 -5.72 15.68 19.07
N PRO A 224 -6.31 16.46 20.00
CA PRO A 224 -6.63 17.88 19.76
C PRO A 224 -5.42 18.75 19.43
N SER A 225 -4.26 18.48 20.04
CA SER A 225 -3.02 19.23 19.78
C SER A 225 -2.50 19.05 18.35
N GLN A 226 -2.72 17.88 17.74
CA GLN A 226 -2.41 17.66 16.32
C GLN A 226 -3.33 18.50 15.43
N MET A 227 -4.62 18.61 15.76
CA MET A 227 -5.57 19.42 14.99
C MET A 227 -5.23 20.91 15.06
N GLU A 228 -4.82 21.40 16.23
CA GLU A 228 -4.41 22.79 16.37
C GLU A 228 -3.13 23.09 15.57
N MET A 229 -2.17 22.17 15.57
CA MET A 229 -0.98 22.27 14.72
C MET A 229 -1.35 22.35 13.23
N LEU A 230 -2.31 21.55 12.76
CA LEU A 230 -2.78 21.61 11.38
C LEU A 230 -3.50 22.92 11.05
N LYS A 231 -4.30 23.47 11.98
CA LYS A 231 -4.91 24.80 11.81
C LYS A 231 -3.85 25.88 11.65
N GLN A 232 -2.78 25.83 12.46
CA GLN A 232 -1.66 26.76 12.33
C GLN A 232 -0.94 26.63 10.99
N ALA A 233 -0.69 25.41 10.53
CA ALA A 233 -0.13 25.17 9.20
C ALA A 233 -1.06 25.72 8.09
N SER A 234 -2.38 25.49 8.20
CA SER A 234 -3.36 26.02 7.25
C SER A 234 -3.43 27.54 7.22
N ASN A 235 -3.23 28.21 8.37
CA ASN A 235 -3.25 29.68 8.47
C ASN A 235 -2.05 30.35 7.77
N THR A 236 -1.00 29.61 7.42
CA THR A 236 0.12 30.14 6.62
C THR A 236 -0.27 30.45 5.17
N GLY A 237 -1.40 29.91 4.71
CA GLY A 237 -1.84 30.01 3.31
C GLY A 237 -1.13 29.06 2.35
N LEU A 238 -0.20 28.23 2.82
CA LEU A 238 0.47 27.22 2.01
C LEU A 238 -0.41 25.97 1.81
N PRO A 239 -0.36 25.31 0.64
CA PRO A 239 -1.09 24.06 0.41
C PRO A 239 -0.67 22.95 1.39
N LEU A 240 -1.67 22.26 1.94
CA LEU A 240 -1.46 21.08 2.77
C LEU A 240 -1.58 19.82 1.90
N VAL A 241 -0.53 18.99 1.90
CA VAL A 241 -0.48 17.71 1.19
C VAL A 241 -0.55 16.58 2.20
N MET A 242 -1.72 15.97 2.31
CA MET A 242 -2.00 14.84 3.18
C MET A 242 -1.55 13.52 2.52
N LEU A 243 -0.72 12.75 3.25
CA LEU A 243 -0.11 11.52 2.77
C LEU A 243 -0.47 10.34 3.71
N PRO A 244 -1.73 9.88 3.71
CA PRO A 244 -2.17 8.74 4.50
C PRO A 244 -1.63 7.40 3.97
N LEU A 245 -1.40 6.45 4.89
CA LEU A 245 -1.31 5.03 4.56
C LEU A 245 -2.71 4.48 4.28
N HIS A 246 -2.84 3.60 3.28
CA HIS A 246 -4.13 3.14 2.79
C HIS A 246 -4.47 1.75 3.32
N ARG A 247 -5.41 1.67 4.25
CA ARG A 247 -5.92 0.41 4.84
C ARG A 247 -7.36 0.13 4.40
N SER A 248 -8.22 1.15 4.37
CA SER A 248 -9.64 1.01 4.08
C SER A 248 -10.16 2.03 3.06
N HIS A 249 -11.30 1.73 2.42
CA HIS A 249 -12.08 2.74 1.71
C HIS A 249 -12.64 3.82 2.65
N LEU A 250 -12.59 3.62 3.96
CA LEU A 250 -12.99 4.62 4.93
C LEU A 250 -11.91 5.70 5.16
N ASP A 251 -10.65 5.45 4.79
CA ASP A 251 -9.52 6.35 5.09
C ASP A 251 -9.73 7.77 4.58
N TYR A 252 -10.06 7.92 3.28
CA TYR A 252 -10.26 9.25 2.67
C TYR A 252 -11.51 9.97 3.18
N ILE A 253 -12.53 9.22 3.61
CA ILE A 253 -13.72 9.80 4.25
C ILE A 253 -13.32 10.32 5.64
N MET A 254 -12.48 9.58 6.37
CA MET A 254 -12.06 9.94 7.72
C MET A 254 -11.15 11.17 7.73
N VAL A 255 -10.17 11.24 6.83
CA VAL A 255 -9.28 12.41 6.72
C VAL A 255 -10.09 13.67 6.39
N ASP A 256 -10.94 13.61 5.36
CA ASP A 256 -11.79 14.74 4.97
C ASP A 256 -12.77 15.14 6.08
N PHE A 257 -13.44 14.16 6.70
CA PHE A 257 -14.35 14.40 7.83
C PHE A 257 -13.63 15.11 8.99
N HIS A 258 -12.41 14.69 9.35
CA HIS A 258 -11.64 15.33 10.40
C HIS A 258 -11.24 16.77 10.06
N MET A 259 -10.84 17.02 8.81
CA MET A 259 -10.47 18.36 8.35
C MET A 259 -11.66 19.32 8.45
N VAL A 260 -12.80 18.93 7.86
CA VAL A 260 -13.99 19.77 7.84
C VAL A 260 -14.57 19.96 9.24
N ALA A 261 -14.60 18.92 10.07
CA ALA A 261 -15.08 19.01 11.45
C ALA A 261 -14.22 19.91 12.35
N ASN A 262 -12.94 20.12 11.98
CA ASN A 262 -12.02 21.00 12.71
C ASN A 262 -11.84 22.36 12.02
N ASP A 263 -12.76 22.79 11.16
CA ASP A 263 -12.66 24.05 10.42
C ASP A 263 -11.34 24.18 9.66
N ILE A 264 -10.90 23.12 8.99
CA ILE A 264 -9.80 23.14 8.01
C ILE A 264 -10.39 22.84 6.63
N ARG A 265 -9.87 23.50 5.58
CA ARG A 265 -10.30 23.26 4.20
C ARG A 265 -10.09 21.78 3.84
N GLY A 266 -11.18 21.08 3.49
CA GLY A 266 -11.13 19.68 3.04
C GLY A 266 -10.29 19.51 1.77
N PRO A 267 -9.48 18.45 1.65
CA PRO A 267 -8.57 18.24 0.54
C PRO A 267 -9.25 17.72 -0.74
N LEU A 268 -8.62 17.94 -1.89
CA LEU A 268 -8.95 17.26 -3.13
C LEU A 268 -8.33 15.86 -3.11
N ILE A 269 -9.16 14.83 -3.28
CA ILE A 269 -8.77 13.42 -3.08
C ILE A 269 -8.43 12.77 -4.41
N ALA A 270 -7.21 12.25 -4.53
CA ALA A 270 -6.80 11.46 -5.68
C ALA A 270 -7.46 10.06 -5.69
N ALA A 271 -8.51 9.88 -6.50
CA ALA A 271 -9.29 8.65 -6.55
C ALA A 271 -9.02 7.83 -7.83
N GLY A 272 -9.04 6.51 -7.74
CA GLY A 272 -8.99 5.64 -8.91
C GLY A 272 -10.30 5.64 -9.71
N ASP A 273 -10.24 5.61 -11.03
CA ASP A 273 -11.39 5.49 -11.95
C ASP A 273 -12.35 4.32 -11.66
N ASN A 274 -11.84 3.24 -11.05
CA ASN A 274 -12.63 2.10 -10.59
C ASN A 274 -13.70 2.47 -9.54
N LEU A 275 -13.57 3.61 -8.86
CA LEU A 275 -14.55 4.12 -7.89
C LEU A 275 -15.64 4.99 -8.55
N LYS A 276 -15.54 5.24 -9.87
CA LYS A 276 -16.52 6.05 -10.63
C LYS A 276 -17.75 5.22 -11.00
N MET A 277 -18.41 4.64 -9.99
CA MET A 277 -19.70 3.98 -10.18
C MET A 277 -20.83 5.02 -10.31
N PRO A 278 -21.96 4.70 -10.95
CA PRO A 278 -23.14 5.57 -10.95
C PRO A 278 -23.54 5.97 -9.52
N PHE A 279 -24.00 7.22 -9.33
CA PHE A 279 -24.32 7.85 -8.04
C PHE A 279 -23.11 8.06 -7.10
N PHE A 280 -22.39 7.00 -6.73
CA PHE A 280 -21.25 7.09 -5.80
C PHE A 280 -20.09 7.91 -6.38
N GLY A 281 -19.83 7.76 -7.68
CA GLY A 281 -18.84 8.56 -8.39
C GLY A 281 -19.21 10.04 -8.49
N TRP A 282 -20.52 10.33 -8.60
CA TRP A 282 -21.01 11.71 -8.55
C TRP A 282 -20.89 12.30 -7.14
N LEU A 283 -21.25 11.53 -6.11
CA LEU A 283 -21.13 11.90 -4.69
C LEU A 283 -19.67 12.27 -4.36
N LEU A 284 -18.72 11.36 -4.62
CA LEU A 284 -17.30 11.60 -4.34
C LEU A 284 -16.74 12.79 -5.14
N LYS A 285 -17.14 12.97 -6.40
CA LYS A 285 -16.72 14.13 -7.21
C LYS A 285 -17.13 15.47 -6.57
N ASN A 286 -18.30 15.54 -5.95
CA ASN A 286 -18.79 16.72 -5.24
C ASN A 286 -18.19 16.89 -3.84
N LEU A 287 -17.50 15.88 -3.33
CA LEU A 287 -16.72 15.92 -2.08
C LEU A 287 -15.22 16.18 -2.33
N GLY A 288 -14.82 16.50 -3.57
CA GLY A 288 -13.43 16.83 -3.89
C GLY A 288 -12.63 15.70 -4.53
N ALA A 289 -13.21 14.53 -4.82
CA ALA A 289 -12.50 13.47 -5.52
C ALA A 289 -12.23 13.85 -6.99
N PHE A 290 -10.97 13.69 -7.42
CA PHE A 290 -10.59 13.76 -8.82
C PHE A 290 -10.08 12.38 -9.31
N TYR A 291 -10.54 11.97 -10.50
CA TYR A 291 -10.40 10.58 -10.95
C TYR A 291 -9.17 10.36 -11.83
N ILE A 292 -8.31 9.44 -11.41
CA ILE A 292 -7.09 9.03 -12.10
C ILE A 292 -7.25 7.59 -12.62
N LYS A 293 -6.80 7.34 -13.84
CA LYS A 293 -6.78 6.01 -14.44
C LYS A 293 -5.73 5.13 -13.77
N ARG A 294 -6.13 3.92 -13.36
CA ARG A 294 -5.20 2.97 -12.71
C ARG A 294 -4.16 2.38 -13.66
N ARG A 295 -4.54 2.21 -14.93
CA ARG A 295 -3.64 1.84 -16.03
C ARG A 295 -3.86 2.84 -17.15
N ILE A 296 -2.77 3.46 -17.58
CA ILE A 296 -2.79 4.28 -18.79
C ILE A 296 -2.65 3.28 -19.93
N ASP A 297 -3.78 2.81 -20.47
CA ASP A 297 -3.76 1.85 -21.56
C ASP A 297 -3.02 2.47 -22.76
N PRO A 298 -1.99 1.79 -23.28
CA PRO A 298 -1.28 2.30 -24.43
C PRO A 298 -2.18 2.13 -25.66
N VAL A 299 -2.76 3.22 -26.15
CA VAL A 299 -3.65 3.23 -27.31
C VAL A 299 -2.95 2.70 -28.58
N THR A 300 -1.60 2.68 -28.59
CA THR A 300 -0.75 2.28 -29.72
C THR A 300 0.59 1.64 -29.30
N GLY A 301 0.67 1.02 -28.11
CA GLY A 301 1.95 0.54 -27.54
C GLY A 301 2.84 1.64 -26.94
N ARG A 302 2.40 2.91 -26.97
CA ARG A 302 3.03 4.06 -26.30
C ARG A 302 2.13 4.63 -25.18
N LYS A 303 2.74 5.24 -24.16
CA LYS A 303 2.02 5.87 -23.03
C LYS A 303 1.22 7.09 -23.53
N ASP A 304 0.01 7.29 -23.02
CA ASP A 304 -0.87 8.42 -23.41
C ASP A 304 -0.30 9.76 -22.90
N LEU A 305 0.46 10.44 -23.76
CA LEU A 305 1.10 11.73 -23.46
C LEU A 305 0.07 12.80 -23.06
N LEU A 306 -1.03 12.88 -23.80
CA LEU A 306 -2.06 13.89 -23.58
C LEU A 306 -2.73 13.74 -22.21
N TYR A 307 -3.05 12.51 -21.80
CA TYR A 307 -3.63 12.23 -20.49
C TYR A 307 -2.70 12.66 -19.35
N ARG A 308 -1.41 12.36 -19.48
CA ARG A 308 -0.39 12.72 -18.48
C ARG A 308 -0.19 14.22 -18.37
N ALA A 309 -0.06 14.91 -19.50
CA ALA A 309 0.06 16.37 -19.52
C ALA A 309 -1.18 17.03 -18.90
N THR A 310 -2.38 16.52 -19.19
CA THR A 310 -3.63 17.02 -18.60
C THR A 310 -3.65 16.80 -17.08
N LEU A 311 -3.28 15.62 -16.59
CA LEU A 311 -3.23 15.30 -15.15
C LEU A 311 -2.21 16.18 -14.41
N GLN A 312 -1.01 16.31 -14.98
CA GLN A 312 0.07 17.11 -14.40
C GLN A 312 -0.36 18.58 -14.27
N THR A 313 -0.83 19.16 -15.37
CA THR A 313 -1.31 20.55 -15.40
C THR A 313 -2.46 20.75 -14.42
N TYR A 314 -3.42 19.81 -14.35
CA TYR A 314 -4.51 19.87 -13.40
C TYR A 314 -4.02 19.92 -11.94
N ILE A 315 -3.10 19.04 -11.54
CA ILE A 315 -2.56 19.05 -10.16
C ILE A 315 -1.79 20.34 -9.88
N MET A 316 -0.96 20.80 -10.83
CA MET A 316 -0.19 22.04 -10.69
C MET A 316 -1.09 23.27 -10.52
N GLU A 317 -2.15 23.41 -11.34
CA GLU A 317 -3.11 24.51 -11.21
C GLU A 317 -3.89 24.43 -9.90
N ASN A 318 -4.24 23.24 -9.42
CA ASN A 318 -4.92 23.10 -8.13
C ASN A 318 -4.03 23.53 -6.96
N LEU A 319 -2.75 23.15 -6.98
CA LEU A 319 -1.77 23.61 -5.99
C LEU A 319 -1.60 25.14 -6.04
N ARG A 320 -1.50 25.71 -7.25
CA ARG A 320 -1.42 27.17 -7.44
C ARG A 320 -2.66 27.90 -6.92
N ALA A 321 -3.83 27.30 -7.05
CA ALA A 321 -5.09 27.82 -6.52
C ALA A 321 -5.22 27.67 -4.99
N GLY A 322 -4.22 27.10 -4.31
CA GLY A 322 -4.21 26.93 -2.85
C GLY A 322 -5.11 25.79 -2.35
N HIS A 323 -5.40 24.80 -3.20
CA HIS A 323 -6.13 23.60 -2.77
C HIS A 323 -5.24 22.68 -1.95
N ASN A 324 -5.80 22.14 -0.87
CA ASN A 324 -5.19 21.01 -0.16
C ASN A 324 -5.36 19.75 -0.99
N ILE A 325 -4.40 18.82 -0.94
CA ILE A 325 -4.44 17.58 -1.71
C ILE A 325 -4.25 16.39 -0.79
N GLU A 326 -5.06 15.36 -0.97
CA GLU A 326 -4.89 14.05 -0.35
C GLU A 326 -4.50 13.02 -1.41
N CYS A 327 -3.40 12.32 -1.18
CA CYS A 327 -3.00 11.22 -2.06
C CYS A 327 -2.33 10.06 -1.32
N PHE A 328 -2.72 8.85 -1.70
CA PHE A 328 -2.15 7.61 -1.16
C PHE A 328 -0.88 7.24 -1.92
N ILE A 329 0.28 7.53 -1.34
CA ILE A 329 1.58 7.26 -1.97
C ILE A 329 1.86 5.76 -2.17
N GLU A 330 1.21 4.87 -1.42
CA GLU A 330 1.25 3.42 -1.64
C GLU A 330 0.58 2.99 -2.98
N GLY A 331 -0.29 3.86 -3.52
CA GLY A 331 -1.05 3.64 -4.75
C GLY A 331 -2.17 2.60 -4.65
N GLY A 332 -2.44 2.05 -3.47
CA GLY A 332 -3.55 1.14 -3.21
C GLY A 332 -3.57 0.64 -1.78
N ARG A 333 -4.73 0.13 -1.35
CA ARG A 333 -4.93 -0.44 -0.01
C ARG A 333 -3.98 -1.61 0.26
N THR A 334 -3.40 -1.65 1.45
CA THR A 334 -2.70 -2.84 1.93
C THR A 334 -3.65 -4.02 2.05
N ARG A 335 -3.14 -5.21 1.77
CA ARG A 335 -3.84 -6.49 1.93
C ARG A 335 -3.26 -7.34 3.04
N THR A 336 -2.06 -6.99 3.50
CA THR A 336 -1.32 -7.70 4.56
C THR A 336 -1.38 -6.96 5.88
N GLY A 337 -1.80 -5.69 5.91
CA GLY A 337 -1.72 -4.84 7.10
C GLY A 337 -0.35 -4.16 7.28
N LYS A 338 0.61 -4.50 6.41
CA LYS A 338 1.94 -3.86 6.34
C LYS A 338 1.90 -2.66 5.39
N PRO A 339 2.68 -1.59 5.64
CA PRO A 339 2.89 -0.51 4.68
C PRO A 339 3.39 -1.07 3.35
N CYS A 340 2.88 -0.52 2.26
CA CYS A 340 3.35 -0.83 0.92
C CYS A 340 4.50 0.10 0.54
N MET A 341 5.36 -0.37 -0.37
CA MET A 341 6.38 0.51 -0.96
C MET A 341 5.73 1.68 -1.69
N PRO A 342 6.27 2.90 -1.52
CA PRO A 342 5.69 4.09 -2.12
C PRO A 342 5.82 4.07 -3.65
N LYS A 343 4.90 4.77 -4.30
CA LYS A 343 4.88 5.05 -5.73
C LYS A 343 4.95 6.56 -5.92
N SER A 344 6.04 7.02 -6.53
CA SER A 344 6.39 8.42 -6.71
C SER A 344 5.45 9.23 -7.62
N GLY A 345 4.34 8.67 -8.13
CA GLY A 345 3.53 9.27 -9.20
C GLY A 345 3.02 10.68 -8.88
N ILE A 346 2.05 10.82 -7.98
CA ILE A 346 1.47 12.14 -7.66
C ILE A 346 2.50 13.03 -6.94
N LEU A 347 3.28 12.44 -6.03
CA LEU A 347 4.30 13.18 -5.29
C LEU A 347 5.34 13.83 -6.21
N SER A 348 5.73 13.19 -7.32
CA SER A 348 6.63 13.80 -8.30
C SER A 348 6.08 15.08 -8.89
N VAL A 349 4.76 15.15 -9.19
CA VAL A 349 4.13 16.37 -9.70
C VAL A 349 4.15 17.50 -8.68
N ILE A 350 3.98 17.17 -7.40
CA ILE A 350 4.02 18.15 -6.31
C ILE A 350 5.44 18.70 -6.14
N VAL A 351 6.45 17.83 -6.21
CA VAL A 351 7.86 18.23 -6.17
C VAL A 351 8.23 19.07 -7.40
N ASP A 352 7.79 18.67 -8.60
CA ASP A 352 8.01 19.42 -9.83
C ASP A 352 7.33 20.80 -9.79
N ALA A 353 6.12 20.89 -9.21
CA ALA A 353 5.45 22.18 -9.03
C ALA A 353 6.26 23.15 -8.15
N TYR A 354 6.95 22.63 -7.14
CA TYR A 354 7.88 23.43 -6.33
C TYR A 354 9.16 23.78 -7.11
N MET A 355 9.77 22.82 -7.81
CA MET A 355 11.01 23.04 -8.55
C MET A 355 10.85 24.04 -9.71
N ASP A 356 9.72 23.99 -10.41
CA ASP A 356 9.37 24.91 -11.48
C ASP A 356 8.91 26.29 -10.95
N GLY A 357 8.83 26.49 -9.64
CA GLY A 357 8.37 27.73 -9.01
C GLY A 357 6.87 28.00 -9.17
N THR A 358 6.06 26.99 -9.50
CA THR A 358 4.59 27.10 -9.55
C THR A 358 3.99 27.33 -8.16
N ILE A 359 4.61 26.73 -7.15
CA ILE A 359 4.34 26.99 -5.74
C ILE A 359 5.63 27.37 -5.03
N GLU A 360 5.54 28.26 -4.04
CA GLU A 360 6.71 28.66 -3.24
C GLU A 360 7.14 27.55 -2.25
N ASP A 361 6.16 26.85 -1.68
CA ASP A 361 6.35 25.77 -0.72
C ASP A 361 5.02 24.99 -0.55
N ALA A 362 5.08 23.83 0.10
CA ALA A 362 3.92 23.08 0.55
C ALA A 362 4.25 22.33 1.84
N PHE A 363 3.25 22.09 2.68
CA PHE A 363 3.41 21.24 3.86
C PHE A 363 3.07 19.79 3.54
N LEU A 364 4.04 18.88 3.66
CA LEU A 364 3.78 17.45 3.63
C LEU A 364 3.36 16.98 5.02
N ILE A 365 2.27 16.22 5.09
CA ILE A 365 1.69 15.73 6.34
C ILE A 365 1.55 14.21 6.26
N PRO A 366 2.45 13.44 6.90
CA PRO A 366 2.26 12.02 7.09
C PRO A 366 1.03 11.76 7.97
N VAL A 367 0.13 10.88 7.52
CA VAL A 367 -1.08 10.52 8.27
C VAL A 367 -1.12 9.02 8.52
N ALA A 368 -1.39 8.64 9.76
CA ALA A 368 -1.49 7.25 10.19
C ALA A 368 -2.91 6.97 10.70
N ILE A 369 -3.55 5.94 10.15
CA ILE A 369 -4.91 5.52 10.51
C ILE A 369 -4.87 4.04 10.82
N ASN A 370 -5.44 3.65 11.95
CA ASN A 370 -5.67 2.25 12.26
C ASN A 370 -7.10 2.00 12.75
N TYR A 371 -7.52 0.74 12.62
CA TYR A 371 -8.86 0.26 12.94
C TYR A 371 -8.75 -0.97 13.84
N GLU A 372 -9.62 -1.10 14.85
CA GLU A 372 -9.72 -2.37 15.60
C GLU A 372 -10.21 -3.51 14.70
N ARG A 373 -11.16 -3.21 13.81
CA ARG A 373 -11.65 -4.12 12.76
C ARG A 373 -11.86 -3.38 11.46
N LEU A 374 -11.39 -3.97 10.36
CA LEU A 374 -11.61 -3.41 9.04
C LEU A 374 -13.07 -3.60 8.59
N VAL A 375 -13.60 -2.55 7.96
CA VAL A 375 -14.89 -2.59 7.26
C VAL A 375 -14.82 -3.39 5.95
N ASP A 376 -13.65 -3.45 5.33
CA ASP A 376 -13.45 -4.05 4.01
C ASP A 376 -13.12 -5.55 4.10
N GLY A 377 -14.07 -6.44 3.80
CA GLY A 377 -13.92 -7.91 3.93
C GLY A 377 -13.29 -8.66 2.74
N ASN A 378 -12.92 -7.99 1.65
CA ASN A 378 -12.53 -8.67 0.40
C ASN A 378 -11.05 -9.10 0.33
N PHE A 379 -10.19 -8.66 1.26
CA PHE A 379 -8.74 -8.86 1.13
C PHE A 379 -8.29 -10.32 1.30
N VAL A 380 -8.96 -11.09 2.17
CA VAL A 380 -8.64 -12.51 2.41
C VAL A 380 -8.76 -13.31 1.10
N ARG A 381 -9.82 -13.06 0.33
CA ARG A 381 -10.04 -13.73 -0.96
C ARG A 381 -8.96 -13.36 -1.99
N GLU A 382 -8.55 -12.09 -2.03
CA GLU A 382 -7.46 -11.62 -2.90
C GLU A 382 -6.12 -12.29 -2.53
N GLN A 383 -5.83 -12.47 -1.23
CA GLN A 383 -4.61 -13.15 -0.75
C GLN A 383 -4.61 -14.66 -1.00
N LEU A 384 -5.80 -15.28 -1.04
CA LEU A 384 -5.97 -16.67 -1.49
C LEU A 384 -5.79 -16.83 -3.02
N GLY A 385 -5.41 -15.77 -3.74
CA GLY A 385 -5.13 -15.81 -5.18
C GLY A 385 -6.38 -15.77 -6.05
N GLN A 386 -7.56 -15.53 -5.48
CA GLN A 386 -8.78 -15.41 -6.27
C GLN A 386 -8.74 -14.14 -7.13
N PRO A 387 -9.31 -14.17 -8.35
CA PRO A 387 -9.32 -13.00 -9.21
C PRO A 387 -10.08 -11.85 -8.52
N LYS A 388 -9.50 -10.65 -8.63
CA LYS A 388 -10.13 -9.43 -8.13
C LYS A 388 -11.46 -9.24 -8.86
N LYS A 389 -12.57 -9.39 -8.12
CA LYS A 389 -13.91 -9.07 -8.64
C LYS A 389 -14.09 -7.56 -8.56
N MET A 390 -14.55 -6.95 -9.65
CA MET A 390 -15.03 -5.57 -9.59
C MET A 390 -16.26 -5.55 -8.68
N GLU A 391 -16.30 -4.63 -7.72
CA GLU A 391 -17.46 -4.44 -6.86
C GLU A 391 -18.60 -3.90 -7.75
N THR A 392 -19.72 -4.61 -7.84
CA THR A 392 -20.91 -4.12 -8.53
C THR A 392 -21.71 -3.21 -7.60
N PHE A 393 -22.49 -2.29 -8.15
CA PHE A 393 -23.32 -1.36 -7.37
C PHE A 393 -24.22 -2.08 -6.34
N THR A 394 -24.86 -3.18 -6.75
CA THR A 394 -25.71 -4.00 -5.87
C THR A 394 -24.91 -4.69 -4.76
N SER A 395 -23.71 -5.20 -5.07
CA SER A 395 -22.81 -5.77 -4.07
C SER A 395 -22.33 -4.72 -3.07
N THR A 396 -22.11 -3.49 -3.53
CA THR A 396 -21.68 -2.36 -2.70
C THR A 396 -22.77 -1.96 -1.71
N ILE A 397 -24.02 -1.80 -2.17
CA ILE A 397 -25.16 -1.49 -1.28
C ILE A 397 -25.38 -2.60 -0.26
N LYS A 398 -25.33 -3.87 -0.69
CA LYS A 398 -25.46 -5.01 0.23
C LYS A 398 -24.33 -5.03 1.27
N ALA A 399 -23.10 -4.74 0.85
CA ALA A 399 -21.95 -4.62 1.74
C ALA A 399 -22.12 -3.44 2.72
N MET A 400 -22.60 -2.28 2.27
CA MET A 400 -22.91 -1.13 3.14
C MET A 400 -23.99 -1.50 4.17
N TRP A 401 -25.06 -2.19 3.79
CA TRP A 401 -26.11 -2.58 4.74
C TRP A 401 -25.67 -3.67 5.71
N SER A 402 -24.74 -4.54 5.30
CA SER A 402 -24.06 -5.46 6.22
C SER A 402 -23.13 -4.72 7.17
N THR A 403 -22.45 -3.68 6.69
CA THR A 403 -21.53 -2.84 7.46
C THR A 403 -22.28 -2.05 8.53
N LEU A 404 -23.41 -1.43 8.18
CA LEU A 404 -24.22 -0.66 9.14
C LEU A 404 -24.76 -1.49 10.31
N ARG A 405 -24.77 -2.83 10.19
CA ARG A 405 -25.17 -3.76 11.26
C ARG A 405 -23.99 -4.38 12.01
N GLY A 406 -22.76 -4.10 11.57
CA GLY A 406 -21.54 -4.62 12.19
C GLY A 406 -21.04 -3.72 13.33
N ARG A 407 -20.20 -4.28 14.19
CA ARG A 407 -19.45 -3.54 15.21
C ARG A 407 -17.97 -3.53 14.81
N TYR A 408 -17.43 -2.36 14.51
CA TYR A 408 -16.05 -2.20 14.04
C TYR A 408 -15.11 -1.59 15.08
N GLY A 409 -15.63 -1.33 16.28
CA GLY A 409 -14.85 -0.86 17.43
C GLY A 409 -14.35 0.57 17.22
N ILE A 410 -13.09 0.79 17.61
CA ILE A 410 -12.45 2.10 17.65
C ILE A 410 -11.62 2.35 16.38
N VAL A 411 -11.67 3.59 15.89
CA VAL A 411 -10.80 4.13 14.85
C VAL A 411 -9.95 5.22 15.48
N LYS A 412 -8.63 5.19 15.26
CA LYS A 412 -7.71 6.23 15.72
C LYS A 412 -6.90 6.75 14.55
N ILE A 413 -6.83 8.07 14.45
CA ILE A 413 -6.15 8.79 13.38
C ILE A 413 -5.15 9.73 14.03
N ASP A 414 -3.91 9.65 13.57
CA ASP A 414 -2.81 10.49 14.00
C ASP A 414 -2.22 11.25 12.81
N PHE A 415 -2.13 12.56 12.98
CA PHE A 415 -1.51 13.46 12.02
C PHE A 415 -0.11 13.82 12.52
N CYS A 416 0.90 13.49 11.74
CA CYS A 416 2.26 13.85 12.06
C CYS A 416 2.50 15.35 11.88
N GLN A 417 3.59 15.84 12.45
CA GLN A 417 3.97 17.24 12.29
C GLN A 417 4.15 17.62 10.81
N PRO A 418 3.44 18.65 10.32
CA PRO A 418 3.65 19.17 8.97
C PRO A 418 5.08 19.66 8.79
N PHE A 419 5.69 19.34 7.65
CA PHE A 419 7.02 19.82 7.32
C PHE A 419 7.10 20.40 5.91
N SER A 420 7.95 21.42 5.76
CA SER A 420 8.16 22.14 4.51
C SER A 420 8.79 21.23 3.45
N LEU A 421 8.16 21.17 2.28
CA LEU A 421 8.68 20.49 1.11
C LEU A 421 10.01 21.11 0.66
N ARG A 422 10.08 22.44 0.64
CA ARG A 422 11.29 23.20 0.29
C ARG A 422 12.46 22.83 1.19
N GLU A 423 12.23 22.73 2.50
CA GLU A 423 13.25 22.36 3.46
C GLU A 423 13.77 20.92 3.21
N MET A 424 12.83 19.99 3.04
CA MET A 424 13.13 18.58 2.76
C MET A 424 13.95 18.40 1.47
N VAL A 425 13.55 19.09 0.39
CA VAL A 425 14.25 19.06 -0.90
C VAL A 425 15.69 19.57 -0.76
N LYS A 426 15.88 20.70 -0.09
CA LYS A 426 17.22 21.29 0.14
C LYS A 426 18.13 20.35 0.94
N ALA A 427 17.59 19.66 1.93
CA ALA A 427 18.34 18.69 2.73
C ALA A 427 18.85 17.52 1.88
N PHE A 428 18.00 16.93 1.04
CA PHE A 428 18.40 15.82 0.17
C PHE A 428 19.37 16.25 -0.93
N GLN A 429 19.20 17.44 -1.52
CA GLN A 429 20.17 18.00 -2.48
C GLN A 429 21.55 18.19 -1.83
N ALA A 430 21.60 18.71 -0.60
CA ALA A 430 22.85 18.87 0.15
C ALA A 430 23.52 17.52 0.48
N GLN A 431 22.74 16.47 0.75
CA GLN A 431 23.24 15.12 0.97
C GLN A 431 23.81 14.49 -0.31
N GLN A 432 23.10 14.60 -1.44
CA GLN A 432 23.59 14.10 -2.74
C GLN A 432 24.92 14.74 -3.13
N ASN A 433 25.06 16.06 -2.93
CA ASN A 433 26.31 16.77 -3.20
C ASN A 433 27.47 16.28 -2.32
N LYS A 434 27.23 15.87 -1.07
CA LYS A 434 28.25 15.28 -0.19
C LYS A 434 28.66 13.88 -0.62
N LEU A 435 27.73 13.08 -1.15
CA LEU A 435 27.97 11.72 -1.65
C LEU A 435 28.71 11.71 -2.99
N ALA A 436 28.41 12.66 -3.88
CA ALA A 436 29.11 12.82 -5.17
C ALA A 436 30.62 13.09 -5.02
N LEU A 437 31.04 13.66 -3.88
CA LEU A 437 32.44 13.87 -3.52
C LEU A 437 33.15 12.63 -2.94
N LYS A 438 32.41 11.55 -2.60
CA LYS A 438 32.93 10.38 -1.87
C LYS A 438 33.04 9.08 -2.66
N THR A 439 32.48 8.94 -3.86
CA THR A 439 32.40 7.62 -4.53
C THR A 439 33.06 7.56 -5.90
N SER A 440 34.20 6.87 -5.98
CA SER A 440 34.79 6.26 -7.18
C SER A 440 34.68 4.72 -7.17
N GLU A 441 33.77 4.15 -6.39
CA GLU A 441 33.49 2.71 -6.38
C GLU A 441 32.04 2.45 -6.79
N GLY A 442 31.88 1.78 -7.93
CA GLY A 442 30.58 1.48 -8.52
C GLY A 442 29.85 0.38 -7.76
N HIS A 443 28.88 0.75 -6.92
CA HIS A 443 27.82 -0.17 -6.53
C HIS A 443 26.67 -0.11 -7.54
N LEU A 444 26.14 -1.28 -7.88
CA LEU A 444 25.06 -1.47 -8.85
C LEU A 444 23.86 -0.59 -8.48
N LYS A 445 23.47 0.26 -9.44
CA LYS A 445 22.36 1.21 -9.29
C LYS A 445 21.02 0.47 -9.20
N TYR A 446 20.15 1.05 -8.39
CA TYR A 446 18.81 0.59 -8.05
C TYR A 446 17.88 0.61 -9.28
N THR A 447 17.50 -0.56 -9.82
CA THR A 447 16.49 -0.65 -10.89
C THR A 447 15.09 -0.61 -10.29
N MET A 448 14.49 0.58 -10.31
CA MET A 448 13.13 0.80 -9.83
C MET A 448 12.06 0.30 -10.81
N SER A 449 10.89 -0.05 -10.26
CA SER A 449 9.74 -0.58 -10.99
C SER A 449 9.31 0.31 -12.16
N ASN A 450 9.04 -0.30 -13.31
CA ASN A 450 8.44 0.32 -14.52
C ASN A 450 7.00 0.84 -14.33
N SER A 451 6.50 0.91 -13.09
CA SER A 451 5.12 1.26 -12.73
C SER A 451 4.92 2.73 -12.39
N SER A 452 5.94 3.58 -12.54
CA SER A 452 5.75 5.02 -12.44
C SER A 452 4.77 5.48 -13.51
N LEU A 453 3.74 6.24 -13.09
CA LEU A 453 2.87 7.01 -13.99
C LEU A 453 3.71 7.81 -14.99
N TYR A 454 4.96 8.11 -14.65
CA TYR A 454 5.99 8.74 -15.46
C TYR A 454 6.95 7.72 -16.10
N GLY A 455 6.86 7.51 -17.42
CA GLY A 455 7.97 6.93 -18.20
C GLY A 455 9.19 7.83 -18.18
N THR A 456 10.33 7.21 -18.40
CA THR A 456 11.72 7.69 -18.41
C THR A 456 12.03 8.90 -19.30
N ASP A 457 11.04 9.55 -19.91
CA ASP A 457 11.32 10.34 -21.11
C ASP A 457 11.45 11.86 -20.84
N VAL A 458 11.25 12.35 -19.61
CA VAL A 458 11.35 13.80 -19.30
C VAL A 458 11.88 14.15 -17.89
N VAL A 459 11.93 13.23 -16.92
CA VAL A 459 12.39 13.56 -15.55
C VAL A 459 13.87 13.18 -15.41
N VAL A 460 14.72 14.18 -15.15
CA VAL A 460 16.14 13.98 -14.80
C VAL A 460 16.24 12.92 -13.69
N GLU A 461 17.01 11.85 -13.92
CA GLU A 461 17.12 10.69 -13.01
C GLU A 461 17.36 11.07 -11.53
N GLU A 462 18.06 12.18 -11.29
CA GLU A 462 18.35 12.76 -9.97
C GLU A 462 17.09 13.20 -9.22
N HIS A 463 16.14 13.83 -9.90
CA HIS A 463 14.85 14.23 -9.31
C HIS A 463 14.03 13.00 -8.90
N ARG A 464 14.11 11.91 -9.67
CA ARG A 464 13.40 10.66 -9.38
C ARG A 464 13.86 10.01 -8.08
N GLN A 465 15.19 10.00 -7.84
CA GLN A 465 15.76 9.44 -6.61
C GLN A 465 15.37 10.27 -5.39
N MET A 466 15.39 11.59 -5.52
CA MET A 466 14.96 12.49 -4.44
C MET A 466 13.48 12.31 -4.10
N VAL A 467 12.59 12.22 -5.09
CA VAL A 467 11.15 11.97 -4.85
C VAL A 467 10.94 10.62 -4.15
N ASP A 468 11.68 9.58 -4.55
CA ASP A 468 11.64 8.26 -3.90
C ASP A 468 12.13 8.32 -2.44
N CYS A 469 13.18 9.10 -2.15
CA CYS A 469 13.65 9.33 -0.78
C CYS A 469 12.59 10.06 0.07
N ILE A 470 11.98 11.13 -0.45
CA ILE A 470 10.89 11.83 0.26
C ILE A 470 9.72 10.87 0.51
N ALA A 471 9.34 10.08 -0.49
CA ALA A 471 8.23 9.14 -0.35
C ALA A 471 8.50 8.06 0.71
N ARG A 472 9.69 7.45 0.71
CA ARG A 472 10.08 6.47 1.75
C ARG A 472 10.14 7.09 3.13
N HIS A 473 10.61 8.33 3.23
CA HIS A 473 10.64 9.05 4.50
C HIS A 473 9.23 9.25 5.06
N VAL A 474 8.28 9.67 4.23
CA VAL A 474 6.87 9.83 4.63
C VAL A 474 6.25 8.49 5.04
N VAL A 475 6.43 7.42 4.27
CA VAL A 475 5.89 6.10 4.63
C VAL A 475 6.47 5.62 5.97
N TYR A 476 7.75 5.87 6.23
CA TYR A 476 8.40 5.55 7.51
C TYR A 476 7.82 6.36 8.67
N ASP A 477 7.64 7.67 8.51
CA ASP A 477 7.06 8.51 9.56
C ASP A 477 5.59 8.11 9.85
N SER A 478 4.80 7.81 8.82
CA SER A 478 3.43 7.31 8.99
C SER A 478 3.37 5.91 9.60
N SER A 479 4.35 5.03 9.32
CA SER A 479 4.35 3.67 9.89
C SER A 479 4.76 3.67 11.36
N THR A 480 5.71 4.53 11.74
CA THR A 480 6.18 4.66 13.12
C THR A 480 5.20 5.38 14.05
N SER A 481 4.34 6.25 13.50
CA SER A 481 3.25 6.93 14.22
C SER A 481 1.95 6.14 14.29
N MET A 482 1.88 4.97 13.64
CA MET A 482 0.68 4.13 13.58
C MET A 482 0.15 3.76 14.97
N PRO A 483 -1.11 4.08 15.29
CA PRO A 483 -1.68 3.73 16.60
C PRO A 483 -1.87 2.21 16.73
N ILE A 484 -1.39 1.65 17.83
CA ILE A 484 -1.52 0.22 18.16
C ILE A 484 -2.89 -0.03 18.83
N MET A 485 -3.70 -0.89 18.24
CA MET A 485 -5.02 -1.27 18.75
C MET A 485 -4.97 -2.51 19.65
N SER A 486 -6.00 -2.67 20.47
CA SER A 486 -6.16 -3.82 21.39
C SER A 486 -6.18 -5.14 20.60
N THR A 487 -6.89 -5.16 19.47
CA THR A 487 -6.99 -6.30 18.55
C THR A 487 -5.65 -6.64 17.89
N ASN A 488 -4.77 -5.65 17.65
CA ASN A 488 -3.44 -5.92 17.09
C ASN A 488 -2.58 -6.72 18.09
N VAL A 489 -2.59 -6.35 19.37
CA VAL A 489 -1.82 -7.03 20.42
C VAL A 489 -2.37 -8.44 20.68
N VAL A 490 -3.70 -8.59 20.82
CA VAL A 490 -4.34 -9.89 21.04
C VAL A 490 -4.11 -10.83 19.86
N ALA A 491 -4.31 -10.36 18.62
CA ALA A 491 -4.03 -11.16 17.43
C ALA A 491 -2.56 -11.57 17.33
N PHE A 492 -1.65 -10.67 17.70
CA PHE A 492 -0.22 -10.95 17.74
C PHE A 492 0.15 -12.03 18.77
N LEU A 493 -0.39 -11.95 19.98
CA LEU A 493 -0.17 -12.95 21.03
C LEU A 493 -0.73 -14.33 20.65
N LEU A 494 -1.95 -14.37 20.09
CA LEU A 494 -2.58 -15.63 19.67
C LEU A 494 -1.84 -16.30 18.52
N LEU A 495 -1.25 -15.54 17.59
CA LEU A 495 -0.52 -16.12 16.46
C LEU A 495 0.93 -16.53 16.79
N ASN A 496 1.62 -15.75 17.62
CA ASN A 496 3.06 -15.95 17.86
C ASN A 496 3.37 -16.69 19.16
N LYS A 497 2.59 -16.50 20.24
CA LYS A 497 2.85 -17.09 21.56
C LYS A 497 1.86 -18.20 21.93
N PHE A 498 0.58 -18.01 21.63
CA PHE A 498 -0.51 -18.90 22.08
C PHE A 498 -1.26 -19.55 20.90
N ARG A 499 -0.51 -20.12 19.95
CA ARG A 499 -1.07 -20.74 18.75
C ARG A 499 -2.01 -21.91 19.04
N ASP A 500 -1.71 -22.67 20.09
CA ASP A 500 -2.54 -23.80 20.57
C ASP A 500 -3.62 -23.37 21.58
N GLY A 501 -3.68 -22.07 21.88
CA GLY A 501 -4.58 -21.46 22.84
C GLY A 501 -3.99 -21.25 24.23
N CYS A 502 -4.70 -20.46 25.04
CA CYS A 502 -4.32 -20.13 26.42
C CYS A 502 -5.55 -19.87 27.29
N THR A 503 -5.36 -19.83 28.61
CA THR A 503 -6.37 -19.34 29.55
C THR A 503 -6.38 -17.81 29.53
N LEU A 504 -7.51 -17.20 29.90
CA LEU A 504 -7.62 -15.74 29.98
C LEU A 504 -6.52 -15.13 30.87
N ASP A 505 -6.21 -15.74 32.02
CA ASP A 505 -5.18 -15.23 32.93
C ASP A 505 -3.78 -15.19 32.29
N LYS A 506 -3.40 -16.23 31.55
CA LYS A 506 -2.13 -16.27 30.81
C LYS A 506 -2.10 -15.24 29.68
N LEU A 507 -3.24 -14.98 29.06
CA LEU A 507 -3.35 -13.95 28.03
C LEU A 507 -3.18 -12.55 28.64
N VAL A 508 -3.80 -12.29 29.79
CA VAL A 508 -3.68 -11.04 30.55
C VAL A 508 -2.23 -10.80 30.96
N GLU A 509 -1.55 -11.79 31.54
CA GLU A 509 -0.13 -11.67 31.93
C GLU A 509 0.77 -11.32 30.74
N ALA A 510 0.57 -11.99 29.60
CA ALA A 510 1.35 -11.72 28.40
C ALA A 510 1.00 -10.36 27.76
N PHE A 511 -0.27 -9.94 27.83
CA PHE A 511 -0.73 -8.65 27.34
C PHE A 511 -0.15 -7.51 28.18
N ASP A 512 -0.17 -7.63 29.50
CA ASP A 512 0.41 -6.67 30.43
C ASP A 512 1.91 -6.50 30.21
N SER A 513 2.62 -7.60 29.97
CA SER A 513 4.04 -7.54 29.61
C SER A 513 4.30 -6.74 28.33
N ILE A 514 3.50 -6.93 27.27
CA ILE A 514 3.63 -6.15 26.04
C ILE A 514 3.25 -4.69 26.29
N ARG A 515 2.16 -4.45 27.03
CA ARG A 515 1.68 -3.12 27.35
C ARG A 515 2.75 -2.30 28.08
N GLN A 516 3.40 -2.89 29.09
CA GLN A 516 4.51 -2.25 29.80
C GLN A 516 5.69 -1.94 28.87
N GLU A 517 6.04 -2.82 27.93
CA GLU A 517 7.08 -2.57 26.93
C GLU A 517 6.71 -1.40 25.99
N LEU A 518 5.46 -1.35 25.53
CA LEU A 518 4.95 -0.28 24.67
C LEU A 518 4.90 1.06 25.40
N GLU A 519 4.47 1.08 26.66
CA GLU A 519 4.45 2.28 27.51
C GLU A 519 5.87 2.77 27.82
N PHE A 520 6.79 1.86 28.16
CA PHE A 520 8.21 2.19 28.38
C PHE A 520 8.87 2.75 27.12
N SER A 521 8.48 2.25 25.95
CA SER A 521 9.00 2.69 24.65
C SER A 521 8.23 3.88 24.05
N GLU A 522 7.34 4.49 24.85
CA GLU A 522 6.50 5.64 24.49
C GLU A 522 5.73 5.46 23.16
N LYS A 523 5.23 4.25 22.90
CA LYS A 523 4.48 3.95 21.68
C LYS A 523 3.05 4.46 21.73
N ASN A 524 2.55 4.77 20.55
CA ASN A 524 1.20 5.31 20.39
C ASN A 524 0.15 4.21 20.53
N VAL A 525 -0.40 4.04 21.73
CA VAL A 525 -1.42 3.04 22.04
C VAL A 525 -2.82 3.66 21.94
N ALA A 526 -3.81 2.88 21.48
CA ALA A 526 -5.20 3.34 21.27
C ALA A 526 -6.20 2.84 22.32
N PHE A 527 -5.73 2.21 23.39
CA PHE A 527 -6.55 1.62 24.45
C PHE A 527 -6.01 2.02 25.83
N CYS A 528 -6.89 2.03 26.83
CA CYS A 528 -6.59 2.33 28.23
C CYS A 528 -7.60 1.64 29.15
N GLY A 529 -7.29 1.54 30.46
CA GLY A 529 -8.12 0.85 31.45
C GLY A 529 -7.54 -0.49 31.90
N GLU A 530 -8.39 -1.34 32.47
CA GLU A 530 -8.02 -2.67 32.96
C GLU A 530 -7.79 -3.65 31.80
N SER A 531 -6.71 -4.43 31.88
CA SER A 531 -6.29 -5.30 30.77
C SER A 531 -7.30 -6.42 30.47
N VAL A 532 -8.01 -6.90 31.49
CA VAL A 532 -9.09 -7.91 31.31
C VAL A 532 -10.21 -7.35 30.43
N ASP A 533 -10.64 -6.12 30.67
CA ASP A 533 -11.72 -5.48 29.89
C ASP A 533 -11.28 -5.18 28.47
N ILE A 534 -10.03 -4.71 28.30
CA ILE A 534 -9.44 -4.46 26.97
C ILE A 534 -9.38 -5.75 26.15
N ILE A 535 -8.94 -6.86 26.77
CA ILE A 535 -8.87 -8.17 26.11
C ILE A 535 -10.26 -8.67 25.76
N ASN A 536 -11.23 -8.58 26.68
CA ASN A 536 -12.61 -9.00 26.41
C ASN A 536 -13.24 -8.20 25.26
N HIS A 537 -13.01 -6.89 25.23
CA HIS A 537 -13.41 -6.02 24.11
C HIS A 537 -12.75 -6.46 22.80
N ALA A 538 -11.43 -6.65 22.78
CA ALA A 538 -10.71 -7.09 21.60
C ALA A 538 -11.22 -8.45 21.08
N LEU A 539 -11.55 -9.38 21.98
CA LEU A 539 -12.11 -10.69 21.62
C LEU A 539 -13.53 -10.57 21.03
N ASP A 540 -14.38 -9.67 21.54
CA ASP A 540 -15.70 -9.39 20.96
C ASP A 540 -15.58 -8.81 19.55
N ILE A 541 -14.66 -7.84 19.37
CA ILE A 541 -14.43 -7.20 18.07
C ILE A 541 -13.87 -8.18 17.03
N LEU A 542 -12.87 -8.99 17.38
CA LEU A 542 -12.33 -10.05 16.52
C LEU A 542 -13.41 -11.11 16.21
N GLY A 543 -14.26 -11.39 17.19
CA GLY A 543 -15.44 -12.24 17.07
C GLY A 543 -15.14 -13.74 16.93
N PRO A 544 -16.20 -14.56 16.99
CA PRO A 544 -16.10 -16.03 16.99
C PRO A 544 -15.61 -16.61 15.67
N GLY A 545 -15.53 -15.80 14.61
CA GLY A 545 -14.95 -16.21 13.33
C GLY A 545 -13.43 -16.29 13.35
N LEU A 546 -12.75 -15.52 14.21
CA LEU A 546 -11.28 -15.51 14.29
C LEU A 546 -10.76 -16.15 15.57
N VAL A 547 -11.49 -15.98 16.68
CA VAL A 547 -11.09 -16.47 17.99
C VAL A 547 -12.23 -17.24 18.64
N MET A 548 -11.96 -18.47 19.05
CA MET A 548 -12.90 -19.34 19.75
C MET A 548 -12.70 -19.22 21.26
N GLN A 549 -13.79 -18.99 21.99
CA GLN A 549 -13.83 -19.06 23.44
C GLN A 549 -14.56 -20.34 23.86
N GLN A 550 -13.86 -21.25 24.54
CA GLN A 550 -14.43 -22.51 25.02
C GLN A 550 -14.34 -22.57 26.55
N ARG A 551 -15.45 -22.87 27.21
CA ARG A 551 -15.46 -23.17 28.65
C ARG A 551 -14.89 -24.59 28.85
N GLN A 552 -13.82 -24.70 29.62
CA GLN A 552 -13.21 -25.97 30.02
C GLN A 552 -13.37 -26.12 31.53
N GLU A 553 -13.87 -27.27 31.97
CA GLU A 553 -13.92 -27.62 33.39
C GLU A 553 -12.63 -28.33 33.76
N ILE A 554 -11.84 -27.73 34.67
CA ILE A 554 -10.66 -28.37 35.24
C ILE A 554 -11.05 -28.87 36.64
N THR A 555 -10.92 -30.17 36.85
CA THR A 555 -11.07 -30.81 38.16
C THR A 555 -9.71 -30.87 38.85
N GLU A 556 -9.54 -30.06 39.90
CA GLU A 556 -8.35 -30.16 40.76
C GLU A 556 -8.64 -31.14 41.90
N VAL A 557 -7.75 -32.12 42.07
CA VAL A 557 -7.76 -33.05 43.20
C VAL A 557 -7.03 -32.37 44.35
N ILE A 558 -7.73 -32.09 45.44
CA ILE A 558 -7.11 -31.55 46.66
C ILE A 558 -6.40 -32.73 47.34
N GLU A 559 -5.08 -32.65 47.51
CA GLU A 559 -4.32 -33.65 48.26
C GLU A 559 -4.83 -33.71 49.70
N GLY A 560 -5.49 -34.82 50.05
CA GLY A 560 -5.87 -35.15 51.42
C GLY A 560 -7.35 -35.34 51.69
N ASP A 561 -8.25 -35.02 50.76
CA ASP A 561 -9.69 -35.31 50.93
C ASP A 561 -10.38 -35.59 49.59
N GLN A 562 -11.36 -36.51 49.57
CA GLN A 562 -12.12 -36.92 48.38
C GLN A 562 -13.11 -35.83 47.89
N SER A 563 -12.69 -34.56 47.86
CA SER A 563 -13.47 -33.44 47.33
C SER A 563 -12.85 -32.96 46.02
N TYR A 564 -13.61 -33.05 44.93
CA TYR A 564 -13.26 -32.47 43.63
C TYR A 564 -13.71 -31.01 43.60
N LYS A 565 -12.80 -30.07 43.31
CA LYS A 565 -13.19 -28.69 42.98
C LYS A 565 -13.16 -28.54 41.47
N SER A 566 -14.34 -28.41 40.84
CA SER A 566 -14.45 -28.07 39.42
C SER A 566 -14.38 -26.56 39.26
N ASN A 567 -13.30 -26.07 38.63
CA ASN A 567 -13.18 -24.68 38.23
C ASN A 567 -13.43 -24.58 36.73
N VAL A 568 -14.39 -23.73 36.33
CA VAL A 568 -14.67 -23.45 34.92
C VAL A 568 -13.72 -22.37 34.44
N ILE A 569 -12.81 -22.70 33.53
CA ILE A 569 -11.82 -21.77 32.96
C ILE A 569 -12.16 -21.52 31.49
N ILE A 570 -12.02 -20.27 31.05
CA ILE A 570 -12.23 -19.88 29.65
C ILE A 570 -10.91 -20.12 28.89
N ALA A 571 -10.92 -21.08 27.98
CA ALA A 571 -9.84 -21.31 27.04
C ALA A 571 -10.08 -20.49 25.75
N ILE A 572 -9.11 -19.67 25.38
CA ILE A 572 -9.13 -18.81 24.21
C ILE A 572 -8.19 -19.40 23.17
N ARG A 573 -8.70 -19.67 21.96
CA ARG A 573 -7.91 -20.28 20.87
C ARG A 573 -8.12 -19.54 19.54
N PRO A 574 -7.07 -19.30 18.75
CA PRO A 574 -7.26 -18.81 17.38
C PRO A 574 -7.87 -19.89 16.49
N ILE A 575 -8.68 -19.50 15.52
CA ILE A 575 -9.20 -20.42 14.51
C ILE A 575 -8.14 -20.64 13.44
N SER A 576 -7.67 -21.87 13.32
CA SER A 576 -6.53 -22.27 12.48
C SER A 576 -6.86 -22.48 11.00
N ILE A 577 -8.08 -22.18 10.57
CA ILE A 577 -8.47 -22.26 9.15
C ILE A 577 -7.77 -21.14 8.38
N LEU A 578 -7.16 -21.46 7.24
CA LEU A 578 -6.30 -20.54 6.46
C LEU A 578 -6.88 -19.13 6.23
N PRO A 579 -8.15 -18.94 5.78
CA PRO A 579 -8.71 -17.60 5.59
C PRO A 579 -8.73 -16.77 6.89
N ASN A 580 -8.97 -17.43 8.02
CA ASN A 580 -9.10 -16.80 9.34
C ASN A 580 -7.71 -16.47 9.89
N VAL A 581 -6.72 -17.34 9.65
CA VAL A 581 -5.31 -17.07 9.97
C VAL A 581 -4.79 -15.88 9.15
N ILE A 582 -5.16 -15.78 7.87
CA ILE A 582 -4.80 -14.66 7.01
C ILE A 582 -5.39 -13.34 7.56
N GLU A 583 -6.68 -13.35 7.94
CA GLU A 583 -7.33 -12.18 8.55
C GLU A 583 -6.72 -11.83 9.91
N LEU A 584 -6.47 -12.81 10.78
CA LEU A 584 -5.83 -12.58 12.08
C LEU A 584 -4.39 -12.06 11.91
N SER A 585 -3.67 -12.54 10.89
CA SER A 585 -2.33 -12.06 10.53
C SER A 585 -2.35 -10.60 10.08
N TYR A 586 -3.40 -10.16 9.37
CA TYR A 586 -3.56 -8.74 9.01
C TYR A 586 -3.50 -7.84 10.26
N TYR A 587 -4.26 -8.20 11.31
CA TYR A 587 -4.26 -7.44 12.56
C TYR A 587 -2.93 -7.56 13.31
N SER A 588 -2.34 -8.76 13.36
CA SER A 588 -1.03 -8.98 14.00
C SER A 588 0.12 -8.21 13.32
N ASN A 589 0.09 -8.03 12.01
CA ASN A 589 1.18 -7.40 11.25
C ASN A 589 1.44 -5.93 11.61
N SER A 590 0.51 -5.24 12.29
CA SER A 590 0.79 -3.91 12.82
C SER A 590 1.80 -3.96 13.98
N MET A 591 1.78 -5.02 14.79
CA MET A 591 2.78 -5.26 15.84
C MET A 591 4.13 -5.72 15.27
N LEU A 592 4.12 -6.45 14.14
CA LEU A 592 5.35 -6.92 13.50
C LEU A 592 6.31 -5.77 13.14
N LEU A 593 5.78 -4.63 12.69
CA LEU A 593 6.58 -3.46 12.33
C LEU A 593 7.34 -2.85 13.53
N TYR A 594 6.81 -3.03 14.74
CA TYR A 594 7.48 -2.57 15.94
C TYR A 594 8.69 -3.44 16.28
N TYR A 595 8.57 -4.76 16.10
CA TYR A 595 9.62 -5.71 16.44
C TYR A 595 10.57 -6.04 15.28
N ILE A 596 10.34 -5.54 14.06
CA ILE A 596 11.04 -6.00 12.85
C ILE A 596 12.58 -5.94 12.95
N MET A 597 13.14 -4.84 13.49
CA MET A 597 14.58 -4.68 13.64
C MET A 597 15.15 -5.62 14.70
N ASP A 598 14.48 -5.70 15.85
CA ASP A 598 14.83 -6.64 16.93
C ASP A 598 14.81 -8.08 16.40
N SER A 599 13.76 -8.45 15.66
CA SER A 599 13.59 -9.74 15.02
C SER A 599 14.69 -10.06 14.01
N ILE A 600 15.15 -9.08 13.22
CA ILE A 600 16.26 -9.27 12.27
C ILE A 600 17.55 -9.56 13.01
N VAL A 601 17.88 -8.79 14.04
CA VAL A 601 19.12 -8.99 14.81
C VAL A 601 19.07 -10.31 15.58
N VAL A 602 17.92 -10.66 16.18
CA VAL A 602 17.73 -11.96 16.85
C VAL A 602 17.82 -13.12 15.86
N THR A 603 17.27 -12.97 14.65
CA THR A 603 17.39 -13.99 13.59
C THR A 603 18.83 -14.13 13.10
N ALA A 604 19.56 -13.01 12.94
CA ALA A 604 20.97 -13.02 12.60
C ALA A 604 21.81 -13.68 13.70
N LEU A 605 21.49 -13.40 14.96
CA LEU A 605 22.12 -14.03 16.13
C LEU A 605 21.88 -15.54 16.12
N TYR A 606 20.64 -15.99 15.95
CA TYR A 606 20.33 -17.42 15.84
C TYR A 606 21.09 -18.10 14.70
N ALA A 607 21.21 -17.45 13.55
CA ALA A 607 21.94 -17.95 12.39
C ALA A 607 23.46 -18.10 12.67
N GLU A 608 24.07 -17.16 13.40
CA GLU A 608 25.47 -17.28 13.83
C GLU A 608 25.67 -18.41 14.84
N LEU A 609 24.70 -18.55 15.75
CA LEU A 609 24.80 -19.48 16.87
C LEU A 609 24.45 -20.93 16.51
N GLN A 610 23.86 -21.20 15.35
CA GLN A 610 23.39 -22.54 14.99
C GLN A 610 24.49 -23.63 15.01
N SER A 611 25.76 -23.28 14.77
CA SER A 611 26.88 -24.22 14.90
C SER A 611 27.28 -24.48 16.35
N GLN A 612 27.12 -23.49 17.25
CA GLN A 612 27.51 -23.55 18.67
C GLN A 612 26.38 -24.07 19.57
N ILE A 613 25.11 -23.82 19.22
CA ILE A 613 23.92 -24.30 19.96
C ILE A 613 23.76 -25.83 19.88
N ASN A 614 24.32 -26.48 18.86
CA ASN A 614 24.30 -27.94 18.75
C ASN A 614 25.53 -28.61 19.40
N ASP A 615 26.42 -27.83 20.02
CA ASP A 615 27.60 -28.34 20.73
C ASP A 615 27.30 -28.46 22.24
N PRO A 616 27.20 -29.70 22.79
CA PRO A 616 26.90 -29.92 24.19
C PRO A 616 27.96 -29.37 25.16
N VAL A 617 29.21 -29.19 24.72
CA VAL A 617 30.30 -28.64 25.56
C VAL A 617 30.15 -27.12 25.73
N ALA A 618 29.83 -26.41 24.65
CA ALA A 618 29.64 -24.95 24.68
C ALA A 618 28.43 -24.52 25.53
N ILE A 619 27.37 -25.35 25.56
CA ILE A 619 26.20 -25.15 26.42
C ILE A 619 26.56 -25.37 27.89
N ALA A 620 27.31 -26.44 28.20
CA ALA A 620 27.70 -26.77 29.57
C ALA A 620 28.63 -25.71 30.20
N GLU A 621 29.51 -25.10 29.40
CA GLU A 621 30.42 -24.04 29.86
C GLU A 621 29.83 -22.62 29.78
N ASN A 622 28.63 -22.47 29.21
CA ASN A 622 27.92 -21.18 29.05
C ASN A 622 28.82 -20.11 28.41
N ASN A 623 29.61 -20.49 27.39
CA ASN A 623 30.64 -19.66 26.74
C ASN A 623 30.33 -19.34 25.28
N ILE A 624 29.04 -19.18 24.97
CA ILE A 624 28.57 -18.83 23.63
C ILE A 624 28.86 -17.35 23.36
N THR A 625 29.72 -17.08 22.37
CA THR A 625 30.16 -15.72 22.00
C THR A 625 29.98 -15.44 20.51
N VAL A 626 29.67 -14.19 20.18
CA VAL A 626 29.46 -13.72 18.80
C VAL A 626 30.18 -12.40 18.58
N LEU A 627 30.92 -12.30 17.47
CA LEU A 627 31.57 -11.07 17.03
C LEU A 627 30.54 -10.07 16.51
N GLN A 628 30.64 -8.81 16.95
CA GLN A 628 29.73 -7.73 16.54
C GLN A 628 29.67 -7.57 15.01
N ASN A 629 30.82 -7.61 14.33
CA ASN A 629 30.86 -7.43 12.87
C ASN A 629 30.17 -8.57 12.13
N SER A 630 30.33 -9.81 12.58
CA SER A 630 29.66 -10.97 11.97
C SER A 630 28.14 -10.82 12.11
N LEU A 631 27.67 -10.47 13.32
CA LEU A 631 26.26 -10.21 13.58
C LEU A 631 25.71 -9.06 12.73
N LEU A 632 26.47 -7.96 12.63
CA LEU A 632 26.11 -6.79 11.84
C LEU A 632 26.01 -7.12 10.35
N GLU A 633 27.00 -7.78 9.77
CA GLU A 633 26.98 -8.17 8.36
C GLU A 633 25.83 -9.13 8.05
N ARG A 634 25.53 -10.08 8.94
CA ARG A 634 24.36 -10.97 8.76
C ARG A 634 23.05 -10.23 8.87
N ALA A 635 22.90 -9.34 9.84
CA ALA A 635 21.70 -8.51 9.98
C ALA A 635 21.50 -7.61 8.74
N LEU A 636 22.56 -7.03 8.19
CA LEU A 636 22.51 -6.24 6.95
C LEU A 636 22.11 -7.09 5.74
N LYS A 637 22.62 -8.33 5.62
CA LYS A 637 22.19 -9.28 4.58
C LYS A 637 20.71 -9.65 4.70
N LEU A 638 20.19 -9.82 5.92
CA LEU A 638 18.75 -10.05 6.13
C LEU A 638 17.91 -8.82 5.75
N CYS A 639 18.37 -7.61 6.11
CA CYS A 639 17.73 -6.38 5.68
C CYS A 639 17.74 -6.25 4.15
N ASP A 640 18.82 -6.66 3.49
CA ASP A 640 18.92 -6.67 2.03
C ASP A 640 17.84 -7.56 1.40
N ILE A 641 17.65 -8.78 1.90
CA ILE A 641 16.62 -9.70 1.40
C ILE A 641 15.21 -9.13 1.61
N LEU A 642 14.97 -8.55 2.79
CA LEU A 642 13.67 -8.05 3.20
C LEU A 642 13.39 -6.61 2.75
N ARG A 643 14.31 -5.97 2.01
CA ARG A 643 14.22 -4.57 1.57
C ARG A 643 13.02 -4.24 0.70
N TYR A 644 12.37 -5.24 0.12
CA TYR A 644 11.17 -5.06 -0.72
C TYR A 644 9.87 -5.15 0.06
N GLU A 645 9.94 -5.60 1.30
CA GLU A 645 8.79 -5.77 2.18
C GLU A 645 8.74 -4.70 3.27
N PHE A 646 9.90 -4.24 3.77
CA PHE A 646 9.99 -3.29 4.86
C PHE A 646 10.86 -2.09 4.54
N ILE A 647 10.56 -0.97 5.19
CA ILE A 647 11.41 0.23 5.25
C ILE A 647 11.99 0.28 6.66
N PHE A 648 13.27 -0.08 6.81
CA PHE A 648 13.91 -0.26 8.12
C PHE A 648 14.31 1.04 8.81
N CYS A 649 14.72 2.04 8.04
CA CYS A 649 15.15 3.33 8.56
C CYS A 649 14.76 4.46 7.60
N ARG A 650 14.82 5.70 8.08
CA ARG A 650 14.64 6.87 7.21
C ARG A 650 15.77 6.92 6.18
N PRO A 651 15.51 7.41 4.96
CA PRO A 651 16.54 7.56 3.93
C PRO A 651 17.71 8.48 4.28
N CYS A 652 17.53 9.35 5.29
CA CYS A 652 18.57 10.23 5.80
C CYS A 652 19.45 9.59 6.90
N GLN A 653 19.20 8.33 7.26
CA GLN A 653 19.94 7.57 8.26
C GLN A 653 20.67 6.41 7.58
N GLU A 654 21.85 6.07 8.10
CA GLU A 654 22.59 4.91 7.65
C GLU A 654 22.04 3.64 8.31
N LEU A 655 21.67 2.65 7.50
CA LEU A 655 21.09 1.39 7.99
C LEU A 655 22.04 0.66 8.96
N ARG A 656 23.36 0.76 8.70
CA ARG A 656 24.40 0.17 9.56
C ARG A 656 24.32 0.68 10.99
N ASP A 657 24.11 1.98 11.17
CA ASP A 657 24.06 2.61 12.49
C ASP A 657 22.79 2.19 13.23
N VAL A 658 21.66 2.07 12.52
CA VAL A 658 20.38 1.61 13.11
C VAL A 658 20.47 0.16 13.57
N VAL A 659 21.14 -0.71 12.80
CA VAL A 659 21.38 -2.11 13.21
C VAL A 659 22.29 -2.16 14.44
N LEU A 660 23.34 -1.33 14.50
CA LEU A 660 24.22 -1.23 15.67
C LEU A 660 23.47 -0.75 16.92
N GLU A 661 22.61 0.26 16.79
CA GLU A 661 21.74 0.73 17.88
C GLU A 661 20.78 -0.38 18.34
N THR A 662 20.25 -1.18 17.41
CA THR A 662 19.38 -2.32 17.73
C THR A 662 20.15 -3.42 18.47
N ILE A 663 21.39 -3.72 18.08
CA ILE A 663 22.26 -4.66 18.80
C ILE A 663 22.50 -4.18 20.24
N GLN A 664 22.75 -2.88 20.44
CA GLN A 664 22.89 -2.29 21.77
C GLN A 664 21.59 -2.38 22.59
N ASN A 665 20.44 -2.10 21.98
CA ASN A 665 19.14 -2.24 22.63
C ASN A 665 18.85 -3.69 23.05
N ILE A 666 19.18 -4.66 22.22
CA ILE A 666 19.11 -6.10 22.55
C ILE A 666 20.03 -6.45 23.72
N SER A 667 21.17 -5.77 23.85
CA SER A 667 22.03 -5.91 25.02
C SER A 667 21.38 -5.37 26.29
N HIS A 668 20.75 -4.19 26.22
CA HIS A 668 20.00 -3.61 27.35
C HIS A 668 18.79 -4.47 27.76
N LYS A 669 18.15 -5.16 26.81
CA LYS A 669 17.07 -6.12 27.09
C LYS A 669 17.57 -7.43 27.74
N GLY A 670 18.89 -7.59 27.94
CA GLY A 670 19.50 -8.71 28.64
C GLY A 670 19.54 -10.01 27.82
N ILE A 671 19.63 -9.90 26.50
CA ILE A 671 19.78 -11.06 25.60
C ILE A 671 21.26 -11.34 25.35
N ILE A 672 22.02 -10.28 25.08
CA ILE A 672 23.48 -10.32 24.90
C ILE A 672 24.15 -9.37 25.90
N SER A 673 25.36 -9.70 26.33
CA SER A 673 26.19 -8.85 27.19
C SER A 673 27.53 -8.63 26.50
N GLN A 674 28.04 -7.40 26.51
CA GLN A 674 29.39 -7.16 26.00
C GLN A 674 30.38 -7.90 26.90
N LYS A 675 31.25 -8.71 26.30
CA LYS A 675 32.31 -9.39 27.03
C LYS A 675 33.38 -8.35 27.37
N GLU A 676 33.45 -7.94 28.63
CA GLU A 676 34.58 -7.16 29.12
C GLU A 676 35.80 -8.09 29.23
N GLU A 677 36.88 -7.74 28.54
CA GLU A 677 38.16 -8.40 28.73
C GLU A 677 38.69 -8.02 30.13
N VAL A 678 38.72 -9.00 31.04
CA VAL A 678 39.28 -8.81 32.39
C VAL A 678 40.80 -8.75 32.25
N TYR A 679 41.33 -7.54 32.19
CA TYR A 679 42.77 -7.27 32.19
C TYR A 679 43.29 -7.13 33.62
N LEU A 680 44.47 -7.68 33.91
CA LEU A 680 45.22 -7.31 35.12
C LEU A 680 45.63 -5.83 35.05
N GLU A 681 45.76 -5.18 36.21
CA GLU A 681 46.11 -3.75 36.31
C GLU A 681 47.41 -3.41 35.54
N ASP A 682 48.37 -4.32 35.56
CA ASP A 682 49.67 -4.22 34.86
C ASP A 682 49.52 -4.27 33.33
N GLU A 683 48.52 -4.99 32.83
CA GLU A 683 48.24 -5.10 31.40
C GLU A 683 47.53 -3.83 30.88
N LEU A 684 46.64 -3.26 31.70
CA LEU A 684 46.04 -1.95 31.45
C LEU A 684 47.08 -0.83 31.54
N TRP A 685 48.02 -0.91 32.47
CA TRP A 685 49.15 0.02 32.57
C TRP A 685 50.04 -0.06 31.32
N SER A 686 50.41 -1.26 30.89
CA SER A 686 51.23 -1.50 29.70
C SER A 686 50.56 -0.98 28.41
N LYS A 687 49.25 -1.17 28.26
CA LYS A 687 48.49 -0.62 27.12
C LYS A 687 48.37 0.90 27.14
N ARG A 688 48.17 1.51 28.31
CA ARG A 688 48.17 2.98 28.47
C ARG A 688 49.55 3.56 28.17
N TYR A 689 50.61 2.86 28.58
CA TYR A 689 51.99 3.26 28.33
C TYR A 689 52.35 3.15 26.84
N ALA A 690 51.95 2.08 26.16
CA ALA A 690 52.15 1.90 24.72
C ALA A 690 51.42 2.96 23.87
N GLN A 691 50.19 3.34 24.25
CA GLN A 691 49.43 4.40 23.55
C GLN A 691 50.09 5.79 23.61
N ASN A 692 50.96 6.06 24.59
CA ASN A 692 51.70 7.31 24.65
C ASN A 692 52.90 7.37 23.69
N PHE A 693 53.30 6.23 23.10
CA PHE A 693 54.43 6.13 22.16
C PHE A 693 54.00 6.13 20.68
N ASP A 694 52.75 5.80 20.36
CA ASP A 694 52.21 5.86 18.99
C ASP A 694 51.78 7.29 18.63
N ASP A 695 52.70 8.05 18.02
CA ASP A 695 52.52 9.45 17.61
C ASP A 695 52.54 9.54 16.06
N SER A 696 51.62 8.85 15.35
CA SER A 696 51.37 9.10 13.92
C SER A 696 50.08 8.45 13.42
N SER A 697 49.33 9.18 12.56
CA SER A 697 48.35 8.81 11.50
C SER A 697 47.42 7.58 11.58
N ASP A 698 47.62 6.66 12.52
CA ASP A 698 47.03 5.32 12.57
C ASP A 698 45.89 5.23 13.61
N GLU A 699 45.45 6.37 14.16
CA GLU A 699 44.31 6.41 15.08
C GLU A 699 43.02 5.90 14.42
N GLU A 700 42.80 6.20 13.14
CA GLU A 700 41.61 5.75 12.39
C GLU A 700 41.63 4.22 12.19
N TYR A 701 42.77 3.68 11.76
CA TYR A 701 43.00 2.23 11.60
C TYR A 701 42.93 1.47 12.94
N SER A 702 43.33 2.12 14.03
CA SER A 702 43.25 1.57 15.39
C SER A 702 41.82 1.59 15.94
N ARG A 703 41.00 2.59 15.60
CA ARG A 703 39.57 2.61 15.94
C ARG A 703 38.80 1.55 15.18
N GLU A 704 39.06 1.37 13.89
CA GLU A 704 38.45 0.28 13.10
C GLU A 704 38.80 -1.10 13.64
N ARG A 705 40.07 -1.34 14.02
CA ARG A 705 40.50 -2.59 14.67
C ARG A 705 39.89 -2.80 16.06
N LYS A 706 39.63 -1.74 16.83
CA LYS A 706 38.92 -1.85 18.12
C LYS A 706 37.46 -2.23 17.93
N ILE A 707 36.78 -1.68 16.93
CA ILE A 707 35.39 -2.04 16.58
C ILE A 707 35.32 -3.51 16.10
N GLN A 708 36.34 -3.98 15.37
CA GLN A 708 36.45 -5.37 14.92
C GLN A 708 36.57 -6.42 16.05
N LYS A 709 36.92 -6.02 17.29
CA LYS A 709 37.16 -6.94 18.41
C LYS A 709 36.02 -7.03 19.44
N ILE A 710 34.89 -6.36 19.23
CA ILE A 710 33.79 -6.39 20.20
C ILE A 710 33.09 -7.74 20.13
N GLU A 711 33.23 -8.51 21.21
CA GLU A 711 32.56 -9.81 21.41
C GLU A 711 31.35 -9.66 22.36
N TYR A 712 30.24 -10.26 21.98
CA TYR A 712 29.05 -10.38 22.81
C TYR A 712 28.91 -11.80 23.35
N LYS A 713 28.67 -11.94 24.65
CA LYS A 713 28.31 -13.18 25.32
C LYS A 713 26.79 -13.29 25.45
N VAL A 714 26.22 -14.41 25.03
CA VAL A 714 24.77 -14.69 25.15
C VAL A 714 24.45 -15.06 26.60
N LEU A 715 23.43 -14.44 27.19
CA LEU A 715 23.03 -14.68 28.59
C LEU A 715 22.22 -15.98 28.73
N SER A 716 22.39 -16.70 29.84
CA SER A 716 21.75 -18.01 30.10
C SER A 716 20.22 -17.97 30.16
N ASN A 717 19.62 -16.83 30.51
CA ASN A 717 18.16 -16.64 30.44
C ASN A 717 17.62 -16.64 29.00
N ALA A 718 18.49 -16.45 28.00
CA ALA A 718 18.16 -16.49 26.58
C ALA A 718 18.40 -17.88 25.96
N THR A 719 19.33 -18.68 26.51
CA THR A 719 19.69 -20.02 25.99
C THR A 719 18.66 -21.10 26.31
N ASN A 720 17.81 -20.92 27.33
CA ASN A 720 16.64 -21.77 27.59
C ASN A 720 15.47 -21.54 26.60
N GLY A 721 15.67 -20.72 25.56
CA GLY A 721 14.72 -20.50 24.47
C GLY A 721 13.59 -19.51 24.79
N SER A 722 13.13 -19.40 26.03
CA SER A 722 11.93 -18.65 26.40
C SER A 722 11.90 -17.17 25.99
N LYS A 723 13.05 -16.45 26.01
CA LYS A 723 13.15 -15.06 25.56
C LYS A 723 13.49 -14.89 24.07
N ILE A 724 14.32 -15.76 23.49
CA ILE A 724 14.70 -15.70 22.07
C ILE A 724 13.52 -16.11 21.18
N PHE A 725 12.75 -17.12 21.58
CA PHE A 725 11.52 -17.54 20.87
C PHE A 725 10.35 -16.58 21.07
N TYR A 726 10.44 -15.62 22.01
CA TYR A 726 9.41 -14.61 22.24
C TYR A 726 9.51 -13.44 21.24
N TYR A 727 10.72 -13.06 20.80
CA TYR A 727 10.86 -12.10 19.71
C TYR A 727 10.28 -12.75 18.46
N PRO A 728 9.28 -12.13 17.81
CA PRO A 728 8.62 -12.72 16.67
C PRO A 728 9.65 -12.82 15.54
N CYS A 729 10.28 -13.98 15.37
CA CYS A 729 11.17 -14.18 14.24
C CYS A 729 10.35 -13.93 12.98
N VAL A 730 10.81 -13.01 12.11
CA VAL A 730 10.24 -12.80 10.77
C VAL A 730 10.13 -14.13 10.03
N VAL A 731 10.98 -15.09 10.42
CA VAL A 731 11.03 -16.48 9.96
C VAL A 731 10.70 -17.41 11.12
N SER A 732 9.54 -18.09 11.08
CA SER A 732 9.22 -19.11 12.09
C SER A 732 10.37 -20.14 12.19
N PRO A 733 10.83 -20.47 13.42
CA PRO A 733 11.91 -21.42 13.62
C PRO A 733 11.35 -22.84 13.46
N ASP A 734 11.90 -23.58 12.48
CA ASP A 734 12.56 -24.87 12.72
C ASP A 734 12.73 -25.69 11.44
N LYS A 735 11.74 -25.73 10.54
CA LYS A 735 11.84 -26.55 9.31
C LYS A 735 12.17 -25.77 8.04
N ILE A 736 11.60 -24.57 7.89
CA ILE A 736 11.80 -23.73 6.69
C ILE A 736 13.15 -23.01 6.77
N PHE A 737 13.51 -22.49 7.95
CA PHE A 737 14.81 -21.87 8.19
C PHE A 737 15.96 -22.86 7.97
N GLN A 738 15.83 -24.12 8.41
CA GLN A 738 16.83 -25.16 8.14
C GLN A 738 17.01 -25.41 6.63
N LYS A 739 15.95 -25.38 5.81
CA LYS A 739 16.05 -25.54 4.35
C LYS A 739 16.71 -24.33 3.67
N ILE A 740 16.30 -23.11 4.05
CA ILE A 740 16.86 -21.87 3.49
C ILE A 740 18.33 -21.71 3.87
N TYR A 741 18.66 -21.95 5.14
CA TYR A 741 20.02 -21.79 5.67
C TYR A 741 21.02 -22.82 5.11
N LYS A 742 20.57 -24.07 4.90
CA LYS A 742 21.42 -25.12 4.32
C LYS A 742 21.86 -24.80 2.88
N HIS A 743 21.08 -23.99 2.15
CA HIS A 743 21.45 -23.50 0.82
C HIS A 743 22.24 -22.19 0.84
N ILE A 744 22.00 -21.26 1.78
CA ILE A 744 22.79 -20.03 1.94
C ILE A 744 24.27 -20.34 2.21
N LYS A 745 24.56 -21.41 2.96
CA LYS A 745 25.94 -21.83 3.28
C LYS A 745 26.76 -22.27 2.05
N ASN A 746 26.11 -22.58 0.93
CA ASN A 746 26.77 -23.09 -0.29
C ASN A 746 26.90 -22.04 -1.41
N ILE A 747 26.35 -20.83 -1.24
CA ILE A 747 26.30 -19.82 -2.30
C ILE A 747 27.26 -18.69 -1.94
N GLU A 748 28.52 -18.82 -2.37
CA GLU A 748 29.54 -17.77 -2.24
C GLU A 748 29.39 -16.63 -3.27
N ASN A 749 28.49 -16.75 -4.24
CA ASN A 749 28.20 -15.70 -5.23
C ASN A 749 26.69 -15.65 -5.56
N MET A 750 25.96 -14.72 -4.93
CA MET A 750 24.51 -14.55 -5.17
C MET A 750 24.13 -13.65 -6.37
N ASN A 751 25.08 -13.28 -7.23
CA ASN A 751 24.77 -12.27 -8.26
C ASN A 751 24.02 -12.80 -9.48
N TYR A 752 23.88 -14.11 -9.64
CA TYR A 752 22.96 -14.71 -10.60
C TYR A 752 22.62 -16.10 -10.10
N ASP A 753 21.43 -16.34 -9.51
CA ASP A 753 21.01 -17.73 -9.48
C ASP A 753 19.51 -18.03 -9.51
N HIS A 754 19.20 -18.94 -10.43
CA HIS A 754 17.89 -19.52 -10.69
C HIS A 754 17.50 -20.49 -9.55
N GLU A 755 18.49 -21.06 -8.85
CA GLU A 755 18.30 -22.03 -7.77
C GLU A 755 17.65 -21.43 -6.52
N PHE A 756 18.05 -20.24 -6.05
CA PHE A 756 17.41 -19.58 -4.90
C PHE A 756 15.93 -19.27 -5.17
N ASN A 757 15.61 -18.90 -6.41
CA ASN A 757 14.24 -18.67 -6.87
C ASN A 757 13.44 -19.97 -7.02
N MET A 758 14.10 -21.11 -7.26
CA MET A 758 13.46 -22.43 -7.24
C MET A 758 13.20 -22.94 -5.82
N VAL A 759 14.04 -22.61 -4.85
CA VAL A 759 13.79 -22.97 -3.44
C VAL A 759 12.53 -22.28 -2.90
N LEU A 760 12.25 -21.03 -3.29
CA LEU A 760 10.98 -20.35 -2.98
C LEU A 760 9.75 -21.01 -3.63
N LYS A 761 9.96 -21.80 -4.70
CA LYS A 761 8.93 -22.55 -5.42
C LYS A 761 8.61 -23.90 -4.75
N ASP A 762 9.57 -24.46 -4.01
CA ASP A 762 9.46 -25.74 -3.30
C ASP A 762 9.01 -25.60 -1.83
N ILE A 763 8.88 -24.37 -1.33
CA ILE A 763 8.18 -24.08 -0.07
C ILE A 763 6.68 -24.31 -0.30
N ASP A 764 6.03 -25.01 0.63
CA ASP A 764 4.60 -25.27 0.58
C ASP A 764 3.81 -23.96 0.40
N SER A 765 2.66 -24.03 -0.29
CA SER A 765 1.84 -22.85 -0.57
C SER A 765 1.50 -22.05 0.70
N ASN A 766 1.42 -22.74 1.85
CA ASN A 766 1.19 -22.12 3.16
C ASN A 766 2.41 -21.35 3.68
N GLY A 767 3.64 -21.87 3.52
CA GLY A 767 4.87 -21.15 3.89
C GLY A 767 5.11 -19.95 2.98
N CYS A 768 4.95 -20.10 1.66
CA CYS A 768 5.22 -19.02 0.71
C CYS A 768 4.24 -17.83 0.89
N ILE A 769 2.97 -18.11 1.24
CA ILE A 769 1.95 -17.10 1.55
C ILE A 769 2.21 -16.44 2.91
N ALA A 770 2.64 -17.20 3.92
CA ALA A 770 2.99 -16.67 5.24
C ALA A 770 4.19 -15.70 5.19
N PHE A 771 5.13 -15.94 4.29
CA PHE A 771 6.35 -15.12 4.15
C PHE A 771 6.17 -13.88 3.29
N THR A 772 5.35 -13.93 2.23
CA THR A 772 5.37 -12.88 1.20
C THR A 772 4.01 -12.23 0.95
N GLY A 773 2.93 -12.76 1.53
CA GLY A 773 1.56 -12.29 1.30
C GLY A 773 1.10 -12.33 -0.16
N LYS A 774 1.86 -13.01 -1.05
CA LYS A 774 1.59 -13.18 -2.48
C LYS A 774 2.02 -14.59 -2.92
N GLN A 775 1.32 -15.15 -3.91
CA GLN A 775 1.85 -16.29 -4.65
C GLN A 775 2.97 -15.79 -5.57
N CYS A 776 4.17 -16.38 -5.50
CA CYS A 776 5.28 -16.09 -6.43
C CYS A 776 4.80 -16.27 -7.88
N ARG A 777 4.60 -15.17 -8.60
CA ARG A 777 4.47 -15.16 -10.07
C ARG A 777 5.82 -14.83 -10.68
N TYR A 778 6.68 -15.83 -10.82
CA TYR A 778 7.74 -15.80 -11.81
C TYR A 778 7.16 -16.39 -13.10
N SER A 779 6.60 -15.54 -13.96
CA SER A 779 6.43 -15.88 -15.37
C SER A 779 7.48 -15.09 -16.15
N HIS A 780 8.62 -15.73 -16.41
CA HIS A 780 9.40 -15.32 -17.56
C HIS A 780 8.52 -15.57 -18.79
N ALA A 781 8.29 -14.53 -19.59
CA ALA A 781 7.48 -14.62 -20.79
C ALA A 781 8.27 -15.31 -21.91
N GLU A 782 8.59 -16.59 -21.75
CA GLU A 782 8.81 -17.44 -22.92
C GLU A 782 7.43 -17.88 -23.42
N ARG A 783 7.06 -17.37 -24.59
CA ARG A 783 5.96 -17.90 -25.38
C ARG A 783 6.32 -19.33 -25.82
N ILE A 784 6.09 -20.29 -24.94
CA ILE A 784 5.98 -21.68 -25.37
C ILE A 784 4.61 -21.80 -26.02
N LYS A 785 4.58 -21.82 -27.36
CA LYS A 785 3.44 -22.36 -28.11
C LYS A 785 3.29 -23.80 -27.64
N ARG A 786 2.33 -24.06 -26.75
CA ARG A 786 1.85 -25.43 -26.54
C ARG A 786 1.15 -25.85 -27.82
N GLU A 787 1.71 -26.85 -28.50
CA GLU A 787 0.98 -27.61 -29.49
C GLU A 787 -0.24 -28.22 -28.79
N ALA A 788 -1.41 -27.86 -29.29
CA ALA A 788 -2.67 -28.41 -28.80
C ALA A 788 -2.72 -29.89 -29.22
N LEU A 789 -2.82 -30.77 -28.23
CA LEU A 789 -3.26 -32.14 -28.42
C LEU A 789 -4.60 -32.12 -29.16
N ALA A 790 -4.73 -32.99 -30.17
CA ALA A 790 -5.85 -33.06 -31.09
C ALA A 790 -7.22 -33.02 -30.35
N ASP A 791 -8.07 -32.10 -30.82
CA ASP A 791 -9.44 -31.85 -30.36
C ASP A 791 -10.31 -33.11 -30.41
N ASN A 792 -10.75 -33.57 -29.23
CA ASN A 792 -12.05 -34.25 -29.08
C ASN A 792 -13.13 -33.21 -28.75
N SER A 793 -13.15 -32.07 -29.46
CA SER A 793 -14.09 -30.98 -29.18
C SER A 793 -15.47 -31.28 -29.76
N THR A 794 -16.50 -31.25 -28.92
CA THR A 794 -17.93 -31.29 -29.31
C THR A 794 -18.43 -29.97 -29.93
N GLU A 795 -17.55 -29.00 -30.10
CA GLU A 795 -17.85 -27.64 -30.55
C GLU A 795 -18.00 -27.57 -32.08
N PHE A 796 -18.94 -26.75 -32.56
CA PHE A 796 -19.17 -26.49 -33.98
C PHE A 796 -18.75 -25.05 -34.32
N LYS A 797 -17.83 -24.89 -35.28
CA LYS A 797 -17.20 -23.60 -35.59
C LYS A 797 -17.05 -23.39 -37.08
N ILE A 798 -17.70 -22.36 -37.60
CA ILE A 798 -17.60 -21.96 -39.01
C ILE A 798 -16.97 -20.59 -39.10
N LYS A 799 -15.96 -20.50 -39.97
CA LYS A 799 -15.22 -19.27 -40.25
C LYS A 799 -15.18 -19.05 -41.76
N THR A 800 -15.86 -18.02 -42.23
CA THR A 800 -15.77 -17.54 -43.62
C THR A 800 -15.01 -16.21 -43.69
N ASP A 801 -15.00 -15.56 -44.85
CA ASP A 801 -14.38 -14.24 -45.05
C ASP A 801 -15.13 -13.11 -44.31
N LYS A 802 -16.44 -13.30 -44.07
CA LYS A 802 -17.31 -12.26 -43.52
C LYS A 802 -18.09 -12.69 -42.28
N VAL A 803 -18.35 -13.97 -42.06
CA VAL A 803 -19.21 -14.45 -40.97
C VAL A 803 -18.49 -15.47 -40.11
N LEU A 804 -18.56 -15.29 -38.79
CA LEU A 804 -18.20 -16.32 -37.81
C LEU A 804 -19.49 -16.87 -37.21
N LEU A 805 -19.58 -18.19 -37.12
CA LEU A 805 -20.65 -18.90 -36.42
C LEU A 805 -20.03 -19.92 -35.47
N TYR A 806 -20.43 -19.86 -34.21
CA TYR A 806 -20.04 -20.78 -33.16
C TYR A 806 -21.28 -21.38 -32.51
N SER A 807 -21.18 -22.66 -32.11
CA SER A 807 -22.15 -23.40 -31.33
C SER A 807 -21.41 -24.38 -30.43
N ALA A 808 -21.78 -24.46 -29.15
CA ALA A 808 -21.11 -25.37 -28.20
C ALA A 808 -21.37 -26.85 -28.47
N GLN A 809 -22.43 -27.17 -29.23
CA GLN A 809 -22.79 -28.52 -29.66
C GLN A 809 -22.98 -28.59 -31.19
N PRO A 810 -22.96 -29.80 -31.79
CA PRO A 810 -23.33 -29.98 -33.19
C PRO A 810 -24.74 -29.46 -33.48
N LEU A 811 -24.97 -28.91 -34.67
CA LEU A 811 -26.30 -28.44 -35.05
C LEU A 811 -27.23 -29.66 -35.15
N LYS A 812 -28.41 -29.59 -34.54
CA LYS A 812 -29.38 -30.68 -34.57
C LYS A 812 -30.45 -30.39 -35.61
N PHE A 813 -30.63 -31.30 -36.54
CA PHE A 813 -31.56 -31.14 -37.65
C PHE A 813 -32.53 -32.32 -37.72
N GLN A 814 -33.82 -32.03 -37.94
CA GLN A 814 -34.88 -33.04 -37.97
C GLN A 814 -35.88 -32.73 -39.09
N ILE A 815 -36.18 -33.75 -39.91
CA ILE A 815 -37.18 -33.74 -40.98
C ILE A 815 -38.36 -34.63 -40.55
N SER A 816 -39.60 -34.21 -40.81
CA SER A 816 -40.82 -34.92 -40.38
C SER A 816 -40.92 -36.40 -40.81
N ASP A 817 -40.30 -36.82 -41.92
CA ASP A 817 -40.43 -38.19 -42.48
C ASP A 817 -39.50 -39.23 -41.83
N LYS A 818 -38.54 -38.82 -40.98
CA LYS A 818 -37.65 -39.72 -40.24
C LYS A 818 -37.61 -39.27 -38.77
N SER A 819 -38.00 -40.15 -37.84
CA SER A 819 -38.14 -39.84 -36.41
C SER A 819 -36.81 -39.60 -35.66
N SER A 820 -35.66 -39.66 -36.33
CA SER A 820 -34.33 -39.52 -35.71
C SER A 820 -33.72 -38.13 -35.93
N GLU A 821 -33.38 -37.42 -34.84
CA GLU A 821 -32.55 -36.20 -34.89
C GLU A 821 -31.17 -36.51 -35.47
N VAL A 822 -30.73 -35.75 -36.48
CA VAL A 822 -29.39 -35.87 -37.06
C VAL A 822 -28.47 -34.79 -36.49
N ASN A 823 -27.33 -35.21 -35.97
CA ASN A 823 -26.27 -34.31 -35.50
C ASN A 823 -25.35 -33.93 -36.67
N LEU A 824 -25.34 -32.64 -37.01
CA LEU A 824 -24.47 -32.02 -38.00
C LEU A 824 -23.19 -31.52 -37.30
N SER A 825 -22.19 -32.40 -37.20
CA SER A 825 -20.87 -32.10 -36.64
C SER A 825 -19.97 -31.40 -37.67
N GLN A 826 -18.89 -30.77 -37.18
CA GLN A 826 -17.90 -30.09 -38.02
C GLN A 826 -17.29 -31.02 -39.09
N SER A 827 -17.12 -32.30 -38.77
CA SER A 827 -16.58 -33.33 -39.67
C SER A 827 -17.44 -33.62 -40.91
N LYS A 828 -18.72 -33.22 -40.91
CA LYS A 828 -19.66 -33.47 -42.01
C LYS A 828 -19.80 -32.30 -42.98
N VAL A 829 -19.02 -31.22 -42.79
CA VAL A 829 -19.06 -30.01 -43.62
C VAL A 829 -18.19 -30.20 -44.87
N THR A 830 -18.78 -30.10 -46.06
CA THR A 830 -18.09 -30.26 -47.35
C THR A 830 -17.75 -28.94 -48.03
N GLY A 831 -18.42 -27.85 -47.66
CA GLY A 831 -18.12 -26.52 -48.19
C GLY A 831 -18.77 -25.41 -47.38
N MET A 832 -18.09 -24.27 -47.30
CA MET A 832 -18.61 -23.06 -46.66
C MET A 832 -18.27 -21.83 -47.49
N SER A 833 -19.22 -20.91 -47.61
CA SER A 833 -19.00 -19.63 -48.30
C SER A 833 -19.87 -18.54 -47.69
N SER A 834 -19.44 -17.29 -47.77
CA SER A 834 -20.32 -16.15 -47.51
C SER A 834 -20.36 -15.18 -48.69
N ARG A 835 -21.56 -14.67 -48.98
CA ARG A 835 -21.81 -13.65 -50.01
C ARG A 835 -22.43 -12.42 -49.38
N LYS A 836 -22.01 -11.23 -49.81
CA LYS A 836 -22.60 -9.94 -49.41
C LYS A 836 -23.31 -9.33 -50.61
N GLY A 837 -24.62 -9.15 -50.50
CA GLY A 837 -25.42 -8.31 -51.39
C GLY A 837 -25.51 -6.87 -50.84
N ASN A 838 -26.32 -6.02 -51.47
CA ASN A 838 -26.44 -4.61 -51.09
C ASN A 838 -26.91 -4.42 -49.64
N ASP A 839 -27.95 -5.14 -49.22
CA ASP A 839 -28.55 -5.03 -47.86
C ASP A 839 -28.63 -6.37 -47.11
N SER A 840 -27.93 -7.40 -47.59
CA SER A 840 -27.91 -8.72 -46.95
C SER A 840 -26.55 -9.41 -47.01
N THR A 841 -26.20 -10.12 -45.95
CA THR A 841 -25.08 -11.05 -45.92
C THR A 841 -25.63 -12.45 -45.75
N ILE A 842 -25.17 -13.39 -46.58
CA ILE A 842 -25.67 -14.76 -46.60
C ILE A 842 -24.51 -15.71 -46.31
N LEU A 843 -24.69 -16.57 -45.32
CA LEU A 843 -23.74 -17.65 -44.97
C LEU A 843 -24.31 -18.97 -45.48
N THR A 844 -23.59 -19.64 -46.37
CA THR A 844 -23.97 -20.94 -46.95
C THR A 844 -23.05 -22.03 -46.41
N ILE A 845 -23.63 -23.06 -45.79
CA ILE A 845 -22.92 -24.23 -45.24
C ILE A 845 -23.47 -25.50 -45.90
N LYS A 846 -22.59 -26.29 -46.51
CA LYS A 846 -22.93 -27.57 -47.15
C LYS A 846 -22.49 -28.74 -46.28
N PHE A 847 -23.39 -29.68 -46.07
CA PHE A 847 -23.18 -30.91 -45.32
C PHE A 847 -23.41 -32.12 -46.21
N THR A 848 -22.68 -33.21 -45.95
CA THR A 848 -22.98 -34.53 -46.50
C THR A 848 -23.11 -35.53 -45.36
N ASP A 849 -24.23 -36.23 -45.30
CA ASP A 849 -24.48 -37.26 -44.29
C ASP A 849 -25.15 -38.49 -44.92
N GLU A 850 -24.79 -39.68 -44.44
CA GLU A 850 -25.31 -40.95 -44.97
C GLU A 850 -26.85 -41.07 -44.85
N THR A 851 -27.46 -40.34 -43.92
CA THR A 851 -28.89 -40.42 -43.63
C THR A 851 -29.77 -39.43 -44.41
N ILE A 852 -29.22 -38.29 -44.84
CA ILE A 852 -29.95 -37.16 -45.46
C ILE A 852 -29.43 -36.85 -46.88
N GLY A 853 -28.24 -37.31 -47.26
CA GLY A 853 -27.60 -36.94 -48.53
C GLY A 853 -26.90 -35.57 -48.44
N SER A 854 -26.97 -34.77 -49.51
CA SER A 854 -26.43 -33.40 -49.51
C SER A 854 -27.44 -32.41 -48.93
N LEU A 855 -27.05 -31.71 -47.86
CA LEU A 855 -27.84 -30.69 -47.19
C LEU A 855 -27.14 -29.33 -47.30
N THR A 856 -27.82 -28.29 -47.77
CA THR A 856 -27.30 -26.92 -47.79
C THR A 856 -28.12 -26.01 -46.88
N LEU A 857 -27.48 -25.35 -45.92
CA LEU A 857 -28.09 -24.36 -45.04
C LEU A 857 -27.63 -22.95 -45.42
N GLU A 858 -28.55 -22.04 -45.71
CA GLU A 858 -28.29 -20.63 -45.99
C GLU A 858 -28.88 -19.72 -44.90
N PHE A 859 -28.03 -19.05 -44.13
CA PHE A 859 -28.44 -18.07 -43.10
C PHE A 859 -28.48 -16.67 -43.69
N PHE A 860 -29.63 -15.99 -43.59
CA PHE A 860 -29.84 -14.65 -44.15
C PHE A 860 -29.75 -13.56 -43.07
N PHE A 861 -28.70 -12.75 -43.12
CA PHE A 861 -28.52 -11.57 -42.27
C PHE A 861 -28.92 -10.32 -43.06
N GLN A 862 -30.11 -9.78 -42.80
CA GLN A 862 -30.64 -8.59 -43.48
C GLN A 862 -30.48 -7.33 -42.61
N VAL A 863 -30.34 -6.16 -43.24
CA VAL A 863 -30.33 -4.87 -42.53
C VAL A 863 -31.72 -4.24 -42.65
N LYS A 864 -32.64 -4.55 -41.73
CA LYS A 864 -34.00 -3.97 -41.71
C LYS A 864 -34.06 -2.59 -41.05
N SER A 865 -33.15 -2.31 -40.12
CA SER A 865 -33.06 -1.02 -39.40
C SER A 865 -31.62 -0.51 -39.42
N VAL A 866 -31.46 0.81 -39.50
CA VAL A 866 -30.14 1.44 -39.62
C VAL A 866 -29.27 1.05 -38.42
N GLY A 867 -28.16 0.35 -38.70
CA GLY A 867 -27.19 -0.05 -37.69
C GLY A 867 -27.41 -1.43 -37.05
N TYR A 868 -28.40 -2.23 -37.50
CA TYR A 868 -28.67 -3.57 -36.96
C TYR A 868 -28.73 -4.65 -38.04
N TYR A 869 -28.16 -5.81 -37.73
CA TYR A 869 -28.38 -7.05 -38.47
C TYR A 869 -29.60 -7.78 -37.91
N THR A 870 -30.39 -8.36 -38.80
CA THR A 870 -31.56 -9.17 -38.48
C THR A 870 -31.43 -10.56 -39.10
N LEU A 871 -31.52 -11.61 -38.28
CA LEU A 871 -31.57 -13.00 -38.70
C LEU A 871 -32.96 -13.55 -38.37
N ASN A 872 -33.77 -13.82 -39.39
CA ASN A 872 -35.10 -14.36 -39.22
C ASN A 872 -35.40 -15.59 -40.09
N ARG A 873 -34.56 -15.84 -41.11
CA ARG A 873 -34.78 -16.89 -42.10
C ARG A 873 -33.52 -17.69 -42.36
N VAL A 874 -33.67 -19.02 -42.38
CA VAL A 874 -32.65 -19.97 -42.81
C VAL A 874 -33.27 -20.85 -43.90
N ASN A 875 -32.71 -20.83 -45.11
CA ASN A 875 -33.17 -21.74 -46.16
C ASN A 875 -32.41 -23.06 -46.04
N CYS A 876 -33.14 -24.15 -46.24
CA CYS A 876 -32.64 -25.50 -46.15
C CYS A 876 -32.92 -26.22 -47.47
N GLU A 877 -31.89 -26.52 -48.25
CA GLU A 877 -32.00 -27.27 -49.50
C GLU A 877 -31.57 -28.72 -49.26
N THR A 878 -32.50 -29.65 -49.48
CA THR A 878 -32.29 -31.10 -49.39
C THR A 878 -32.57 -31.75 -50.75
N THR A 879 -32.27 -33.04 -50.90
CA THR A 879 -32.56 -33.79 -52.15
C THR A 879 -34.03 -33.80 -52.55
N ASN A 880 -34.95 -33.49 -51.62
CA ASN A 880 -36.39 -33.58 -51.81
C ASN A 880 -37.08 -32.21 -51.96
N GLY A 881 -36.35 -31.09 -51.86
CA GLY A 881 -36.91 -29.73 -51.97
C GLY A 881 -36.18 -28.67 -51.13
N VAL A 882 -36.66 -27.41 -51.22
CA VAL A 882 -36.14 -26.25 -50.49
C VAL A 882 -37.18 -25.78 -49.45
N ASP A 883 -36.83 -25.89 -48.17
CA ASP A 883 -37.65 -25.45 -47.03
C ASP A 883 -37.14 -24.11 -46.47
N ASN A 884 -38.05 -23.28 -45.93
CA ASN A 884 -37.72 -21.97 -45.35
C ASN A 884 -38.01 -21.95 -43.85
N LEU A 885 -36.97 -22.02 -43.03
CA LEU A 885 -37.11 -22.08 -41.57
C LEU A 885 -37.09 -20.67 -40.97
N SER A 886 -38.02 -20.38 -40.05
CA SER A 886 -38.12 -19.09 -39.35
C SER A 886 -38.05 -19.22 -37.83
N THR A 887 -37.70 -18.13 -37.14
CA THR A 887 -37.66 -18.09 -35.66
C THR A 887 -38.91 -17.42 -35.09
N LYS A 888 -39.29 -17.76 -33.85
CA LYS A 888 -40.44 -17.14 -33.16
C LYS A 888 -40.25 -15.65 -32.86
N ARG A 889 -39.02 -15.16 -32.79
CA ARG A 889 -38.66 -13.75 -32.56
C ARG A 889 -37.50 -13.40 -33.47
N ASP A 890 -37.62 -12.31 -34.21
CA ASP A 890 -36.54 -11.79 -35.06
C ASP A 890 -35.29 -11.53 -34.22
N ILE A 891 -34.20 -12.23 -34.53
CA ILE A 891 -32.90 -12.03 -33.88
C ILE A 891 -32.30 -10.75 -34.44
N SER A 892 -32.14 -9.72 -33.61
CA SER A 892 -31.63 -8.41 -34.02
C SER A 892 -30.45 -8.00 -33.15
N PHE A 893 -29.33 -7.57 -33.76
CA PHE A 893 -28.13 -7.17 -33.04
C PHE A 893 -27.36 -6.06 -33.79
N PRO A 894 -26.70 -5.12 -33.07
CA PRO A 894 -26.07 -3.95 -33.67
C PRO A 894 -24.79 -4.29 -34.45
N PHE A 895 -24.45 -3.44 -35.42
CA PHE A 895 -23.20 -3.55 -36.17
C PHE A 895 -21.98 -3.46 -35.24
N GLY A 896 -20.96 -4.29 -35.50
CA GLY A 896 -19.73 -4.33 -34.72
C GLY A 896 -19.78 -5.19 -33.46
N PHE A 897 -20.96 -5.69 -33.05
CA PHE A 897 -21.12 -6.66 -31.95
C PHE A 897 -21.35 -8.08 -32.49
N SER A 898 -21.06 -9.09 -31.68
CA SER A 898 -21.47 -10.47 -31.94
C SER A 898 -22.83 -10.72 -31.31
N TYR A 899 -23.73 -11.45 -31.94
CA TYR A 899 -24.93 -11.96 -31.26
C TYR A 899 -24.55 -13.21 -30.48
N HIS A 900 -24.99 -13.32 -29.23
CA HIS A 900 -24.78 -14.50 -28.40
C HIS A 900 -26.08 -14.94 -27.72
N CYS A 901 -26.38 -16.23 -27.73
CA CYS A 901 -27.52 -16.78 -27.03
C CYS A 901 -27.24 -18.17 -26.46
N SER A 902 -27.16 -18.25 -25.13
CA SER A 902 -26.96 -19.50 -24.39
C SER A 902 -28.16 -20.45 -24.44
N LEU A 903 -29.35 -19.91 -24.73
CA LEU A 903 -30.59 -20.69 -24.87
C LEU A 903 -30.69 -21.33 -26.27
N LYS A 904 -31.45 -22.44 -26.36
CA LYS A 904 -31.71 -23.14 -27.61
C LYS A 904 -32.45 -22.24 -28.60
N THR A 905 -31.80 -21.88 -29.70
CA THR A 905 -32.40 -21.15 -30.82
C THR A 905 -33.00 -22.15 -31.81
N VAL A 906 -34.32 -22.06 -32.03
CA VAL A 906 -35.09 -22.99 -32.87
C VAL A 906 -35.56 -22.27 -34.13
N PHE A 907 -35.18 -22.80 -35.29
CA PHE A 907 -35.70 -22.42 -36.60
C PHE A 907 -36.64 -23.51 -37.08
N THR A 908 -37.87 -23.15 -37.46
CA THR A 908 -38.90 -24.12 -37.86
C THR A 908 -39.84 -23.55 -38.92
N ASP A 909 -40.39 -24.44 -39.73
CA ASP A 909 -41.52 -24.20 -40.66
C ASP A 909 -42.74 -25.08 -40.27
N GLY A 910 -42.75 -25.62 -39.05
CA GLY A 910 -43.78 -26.54 -38.53
C GLY A 910 -43.49 -28.03 -38.78
N THR A 911 -42.86 -28.38 -39.91
CA THR A 911 -42.51 -29.77 -40.29
C THR A 911 -41.02 -30.10 -40.12
N THR A 912 -40.14 -29.15 -40.43
CA THR A 912 -38.68 -29.28 -40.32
C THR A 912 -38.16 -28.40 -39.16
N TYR A 913 -37.15 -28.89 -38.42
CA TYR A 913 -36.59 -28.20 -37.25
C TYR A 913 -35.05 -28.15 -37.31
N LEU A 914 -34.49 -26.95 -37.16
CA LEU A 914 -33.07 -26.71 -36.96
C LEU A 914 -32.84 -26.10 -35.57
N ASN A 915 -32.07 -26.80 -34.76
CA ASN A 915 -31.82 -26.49 -33.36
C ASN A 915 -30.34 -26.16 -33.15
N ILE A 916 -30.07 -24.96 -32.65
CA ILE A 916 -28.72 -24.47 -32.33
C ILE A 916 -28.65 -24.13 -30.85
N THR A 917 -27.71 -24.72 -30.12
CA THR A 917 -27.50 -24.48 -28.69
C THR A 917 -26.24 -23.63 -28.49
N ASP A 918 -26.32 -22.63 -27.63
CA ASP A 918 -25.21 -21.71 -27.36
C ASP A 918 -24.67 -21.03 -28.64
N MET A 919 -25.57 -20.39 -29.37
CA MET A 919 -25.28 -19.80 -30.68
C MET A 919 -24.56 -18.47 -30.52
N GLN A 920 -23.40 -18.32 -31.16
CA GLN A 920 -22.73 -17.03 -31.31
C GLN A 920 -22.43 -16.72 -32.78
N VAL A 921 -22.81 -15.53 -33.24
CA VAL A 921 -22.61 -15.07 -34.62
C VAL A 921 -21.98 -13.69 -34.67
N GLN A 922 -20.97 -13.52 -35.52
CA GLN A 922 -20.43 -12.21 -35.90
C GLN A 922 -20.54 -12.03 -37.41
N VAL A 923 -21.17 -10.94 -37.84
CA VAL A 923 -21.18 -10.49 -39.23
C VAL A 923 -20.14 -9.39 -39.39
N GLU A 924 -19.34 -9.45 -40.46
CA GLU A 924 -18.24 -8.53 -40.80
C GLU A 924 -17.14 -8.42 -39.73
N HIS A 925 -16.41 -9.51 -39.50
CA HIS A 925 -15.27 -9.52 -38.57
C HIS A 925 -13.99 -8.93 -39.19
N LYS A 926 -13.15 -8.24 -38.40
CA LYS A 926 -11.85 -7.70 -38.86
C LYS A 926 -10.67 -8.67 -38.69
N ASN A 927 -10.63 -9.40 -37.56
CA ASN A 927 -9.47 -10.22 -37.17
C ASN A 927 -9.80 -11.71 -36.95
N ALA A 928 -10.91 -12.21 -37.52
CA ALA A 928 -11.41 -13.56 -37.28
C ALA A 928 -11.65 -13.91 -35.79
N THR A 929 -11.97 -12.89 -35.00
CA THR A 929 -12.38 -13.00 -33.60
C THR A 929 -13.77 -12.41 -33.43
N PHE A 930 -14.55 -12.96 -32.50
CA PHE A 930 -15.80 -12.34 -32.07
C PHE A 930 -15.50 -11.01 -31.35
N ASN A 931 -16.28 -9.98 -31.64
CA ASN A 931 -16.29 -8.74 -30.85
C ASN A 931 -17.22 -8.93 -29.64
N ASP A 932 -17.39 -7.87 -28.84
CA ASP A 932 -18.28 -7.85 -27.68
C ASP A 932 -19.66 -8.45 -28.02
N ALA A 933 -20.15 -9.30 -27.10
CA ALA A 933 -21.38 -10.04 -27.29
C ALA A 933 -22.62 -9.19 -26.93
N TYR A 934 -23.63 -9.26 -27.78
CA TYR A 934 -24.97 -8.75 -27.58
C TYR A 934 -25.86 -9.96 -27.26
N ASP A 935 -26.13 -10.14 -25.97
CA ASP A 935 -26.85 -11.30 -25.46
C ASP A 935 -28.35 -11.26 -25.78
N CYS A 936 -28.92 -12.43 -26.08
CA CYS A 936 -30.37 -12.59 -26.31
C CYS A 936 -31.23 -12.35 -25.05
N VAL A 937 -30.61 -12.31 -23.87
CA VAL A 937 -31.26 -12.01 -22.59
C VAL A 937 -30.75 -10.67 -22.09
N GLY A 938 -31.64 -9.69 -21.96
CA GLY A 938 -31.29 -8.39 -21.37
C GLY A 938 -30.92 -8.50 -19.89
N PHE A 939 -30.12 -7.54 -19.40
CA PHE A 939 -29.62 -7.47 -18.02
C PHE A 939 -30.70 -7.62 -16.92
N THR A 940 -31.94 -7.24 -17.23
CA THR A 940 -33.09 -7.23 -16.31
C THR A 940 -34.40 -7.37 -17.09
N SER A 941 -35.37 -8.13 -16.57
CA SER A 941 -36.70 -8.23 -17.18
C SER A 941 -37.60 -7.05 -16.80
N ILE A 942 -38.62 -6.77 -17.63
CA ILE A 942 -39.62 -5.72 -17.36
C ILE A 942 -40.29 -5.92 -15.98
N PRO A 943 -40.69 -7.14 -15.57
CA PRO A 943 -41.24 -7.38 -14.23
C PRO A 943 -40.29 -7.07 -13.06
N ILE A 944 -38.98 -7.23 -13.26
CA ILE A 944 -37.99 -6.89 -12.22
C ILE A 944 -37.87 -5.37 -12.08
N TRP A 945 -37.87 -4.63 -13.21
CA TRP A 945 -37.85 -3.16 -13.18
C TRP A 945 -39.07 -2.57 -12.49
N THR A 946 -40.26 -3.09 -12.78
CA THR A 946 -41.48 -2.64 -12.11
C THR A 946 -41.47 -2.98 -10.62
N GLY A 947 -40.97 -4.17 -10.24
CA GLY A 947 -40.80 -4.55 -8.83
C GLY A 947 -39.81 -3.67 -8.06
N ILE A 948 -38.65 -3.35 -8.64
CA ILE A 948 -37.66 -2.45 -8.03
C ILE A 948 -38.23 -1.04 -7.88
N PHE A 949 -38.93 -0.53 -8.89
CA PHE A 949 -39.54 0.79 -8.84
C PHE A 949 -40.57 0.91 -7.69
N VAL A 950 -41.44 -0.09 -7.55
CA VAL A 950 -42.46 -0.11 -6.48
C VAL A 950 -41.82 -0.26 -5.09
N THR A 951 -40.83 -1.14 -4.94
CA THR A 951 -40.15 -1.35 -3.66
C THR A 951 -39.35 -0.14 -3.19
N VAL A 952 -38.75 0.64 -4.09
CA VAL A 952 -38.07 1.90 -3.75
C VAL A 952 -39.05 2.94 -3.22
N ILE A 953 -40.21 3.10 -3.86
CA ILE A 953 -41.25 4.04 -3.39
C ILE A 953 -41.74 3.65 -2.00
N LEU A 954 -42.06 2.36 -1.79
CA LEU A 954 -42.50 1.86 -0.48
C LEU A 954 -41.39 2.01 0.58
N GLY A 955 -40.13 1.78 0.21
CA GLY A 955 -38.98 1.99 1.08
C GLY A 955 -38.84 3.45 1.54
N LEU A 956 -39.03 4.42 0.63
CA LEU A 956 -39.00 5.84 0.97
C LEU A 956 -40.13 6.23 1.94
N ILE A 957 -41.34 5.72 1.72
CA ILE A 957 -42.48 5.95 2.62
C ILE A 957 -42.20 5.34 4.00
N MET A 958 -41.67 4.12 4.06
CA MET A 958 -41.35 3.44 5.31
C MET A 958 -40.23 4.15 6.08
N ILE A 959 -39.17 4.61 5.39
CA ILE A 959 -38.10 5.40 6.01
C ILE A 959 -38.69 6.67 6.61
N TRP A 960 -39.54 7.38 5.87
CA TRP A 960 -40.19 8.60 6.37
C TRP A 960 -41.05 8.34 7.61
N ALA A 961 -41.87 7.27 7.60
CA ALA A 961 -42.67 6.87 8.74
C ALA A 961 -41.82 6.47 9.96
N LEU A 962 -40.77 5.68 9.76
CA LEU A 962 -39.85 5.29 10.84
C LEU A 962 -39.09 6.49 11.41
N THR A 963 -38.69 7.46 10.58
CA THR A 963 -38.06 8.69 11.08
C THR A 963 -39.00 9.51 11.95
N MET A 964 -40.30 9.54 11.64
CA MET A 964 -41.29 10.19 12.49
C MET A 964 -41.53 9.42 13.81
N ILE A 965 -41.61 8.09 13.76
CA ILE A 965 -41.79 7.25 14.96
C ILE A 965 -40.59 7.36 15.89
N MET A 966 -39.37 7.35 15.34
CA MET A 966 -38.15 7.51 16.13
C MET A 966 -38.04 8.88 16.82
N ASP A 967 -38.78 9.88 16.36
CA ASP A 967 -38.81 11.22 16.96
C ASP A 967 -39.94 11.39 18.00
N ILE A 968 -40.75 10.36 18.23
CA ILE A 968 -41.73 10.35 19.32
C ILE A 968 -40.97 10.18 20.64
N ARG A 969 -40.81 11.28 21.37
CA ARG A 969 -40.30 11.28 22.74
C ARG A 969 -41.45 11.16 23.73
N THR A 970 -41.27 10.31 24.73
CA THR A 970 -42.13 10.32 25.92
C THR A 970 -41.85 11.57 26.75
N MET A 971 -42.85 12.13 27.43
CA MET A 971 -42.61 13.27 28.32
C MET A 971 -41.72 12.85 29.49
N ASP A 972 -40.69 13.63 29.78
CA ASP A 972 -39.71 13.35 30.84
C ASP A 972 -40.27 13.55 32.26
N ARG A 973 -41.47 14.13 32.39
CA ARG A 973 -42.06 14.48 33.69
C ARG A 973 -43.58 14.47 33.61
N PHE A 974 -44.20 13.70 34.50
CA PHE A 974 -45.62 13.81 34.82
C PHE A 974 -45.74 14.67 36.08
N ASP A 975 -46.16 15.93 35.95
CA ASP A 975 -46.55 16.73 37.11
C ASP A 975 -47.97 16.32 37.51
N ASP A 976 -48.08 15.42 38.49
CA ASP A 976 -49.33 15.14 39.20
C ASP A 976 -49.45 16.14 40.37
N PRO A 977 -50.43 17.07 40.37
CA PRO A 977 -50.55 18.11 41.39
C PRO A 977 -50.90 17.58 42.79
N LYS A 978 -51.11 16.27 42.99
CA LYS A 978 -51.47 15.67 44.30
C LYS A 978 -50.63 14.48 44.76
N GLY A 979 -49.56 14.11 44.04
CA GLY A 979 -48.67 12.99 44.41
C GLY A 979 -47.26 13.45 44.80
N LYS A 980 -46.63 12.77 45.77
CA LYS A 980 -45.20 12.99 46.07
C LYS A 980 -44.35 12.64 44.84
N THR A 981 -43.39 13.51 44.53
CA THR A 981 -42.52 13.45 43.35
C THR A 981 -41.74 12.13 43.33
N ILE A 982 -42.04 11.26 42.37
CA ILE A 982 -41.24 10.06 42.10
C ILE A 982 -40.13 10.46 41.12
N THR A 983 -38.94 10.71 41.64
CA THR A 983 -37.73 10.83 40.83
C THR A 983 -37.27 9.43 40.46
N ILE A 984 -37.52 9.01 39.22
CA ILE A 984 -36.84 7.85 38.64
C ILE A 984 -35.43 8.32 38.31
N SER A 985 -34.44 7.83 39.06
CA SER A 985 -33.03 8.01 38.73
C SER A 985 -32.71 7.21 37.48
N SER A 986 -32.85 7.83 36.31
CA SER A 986 -32.28 7.30 35.07
C SER A 986 -30.78 7.51 35.12
N ALA A 987 -30.05 6.50 35.56
CA ALA A 987 -28.65 6.36 35.21
C ALA A 987 -28.59 5.91 33.74
N GLU A 988 -28.24 6.83 32.86
CA GLU A 988 -27.33 6.66 31.70
C GLU A 988 -26.98 8.02 31.09
#